data_AF-A0A1I6YXP4-F1
#
_entry.id   AF-A0A1I6YXP4-F1
#
_cell.length_a   1.000
_cell.length_b   1.000
_cell.length_c   1.000
_cell.angle_alpha   90.00
_cell.angle_beta   90.00
_cell.angle_gamma   90.00
#
_symmetry.space_group_name_H-M   'P 1'
#
loop_
_entity.id
_entity.type
_entity.pdbx_description
1 polymer ?
#
loop_
_entity_poly.entity_id
_entity_poly.type
_entity_poly.pdbx_seq_one_letter_code
_entity_poly.pdbx_strand_id
1 'polypeptide(L)'
;MSALYFYLFFIVYPILAMWPKIFKKAGRQTWEAFVPGYNYAIANKISGQPWWWALFLIIPGIHIFMWMVINVSLIRKFGKVSVVDTLLGIFFPFVPMYQIAGDENAKANYTTDWENAKQVAERTAGDHIVLFLSLPILGHILAYTLGAAQSKKKSKKSKIKEWGDTVLFALIAASGIRTYVFEPFQIPTGSMEKTLLVGDFLFVNKLAYGPKVPVTPVSFPLVHNFIPYLNIKSYVGVEKLEYTRLPGFTDVNRYDVVVFNYPSGDTAVYDPRMPFGLMGHDYHGLIIGEAQHQFQLANQNNFNKVNELKNKLRERIYTDSTITNPDSLYDAKLEEIKSKDFYVDWSTFLDELEKWKAKARYEFAVNKRTYNQGSYVDHMGVIPRPVDKRENYIKRCVGIPGDSLEVIDAQLYVNGTPAPIFEHQNLRYEADRNQLASLVGLMNRMGLEENRDYRVSYDDQTKAFLFLTAEEHKELSQHITLTPKLDEDVAYYKNFDDVEMKINNLSYYPKHPDVHNTSTNFQKFYIPRKGDKIQLTRKNVIWYKRVITAYEGHTFEEKDGQYYIDGELANDYTFEMNYYWMMGDNRYNSADSRVWGFVPEDHIVGKASLVWLSKNPNGGFRTERFFTWIK
;
A
#
# COMPACT_ATOMS: atom_id res chain seq x y z
N MET A 1 4.66 -11.83 18.45
CA MET A 1 4.03 -13.00 19.13
C MET A 1 3.10 -13.70 18.13
N SER A 2 3.40 -14.94 17.68
CA SER A 2 2.64 -15.58 16.60
C SER A 2 1.20 -15.95 17.00
N ALA A 3 0.25 -15.91 16.06
CA ALA A 3 -1.14 -16.32 16.26
C ALA A 3 -1.30 -17.73 16.87
N LEU A 4 -0.34 -18.62 16.63
CA LEU A 4 -0.29 -19.98 17.19
C LEU A 4 -0.28 -19.98 18.74
N TYR A 5 0.49 -19.10 19.37
CA TYR A 5 0.54 -18.98 20.84
C TYR A 5 -0.81 -18.56 21.42
N PHE A 6 -1.59 -17.80 20.66
CA PHE A 6 -2.90 -17.33 21.07
C PHE A 6 -3.95 -18.45 21.05
N TYR A 7 -3.89 -19.37 20.08
CA TYR A 7 -4.77 -20.55 20.08
C TYR A 7 -4.34 -21.62 21.09
N LEU A 8 -3.03 -21.76 21.35
CA LEU A 8 -2.53 -22.57 22.46
C LEU A 8 -3.04 -22.06 23.82
N PHE A 9 -3.17 -20.75 23.99
CA PHE A 9 -3.78 -20.18 25.19
C PHE A 9 -5.21 -20.70 25.41
N PHE A 10 -6.05 -20.80 24.38
CA PHE A 10 -7.42 -21.34 24.54
C PHE A 10 -7.47 -22.84 24.85
N ILE A 11 -6.44 -23.59 24.50
CA ILE A 11 -6.33 -25.01 24.88
C ILE A 11 -6.01 -25.13 26.38
N VAL A 12 -5.10 -24.30 26.89
CA VAL A 12 -4.62 -24.37 28.27
C VAL A 12 -5.52 -23.57 29.24
N TYR A 13 -6.18 -22.52 28.75
CA TYR A 13 -6.99 -21.59 29.53
C TYR A 13 -8.02 -22.26 30.45
N PRO A 14 -8.83 -23.24 30.01
CA PRO A 14 -9.85 -23.87 30.85
C PRO A 14 -9.28 -24.51 32.12
N ILE A 15 -8.05 -25.03 32.04
CA ILE A 15 -7.33 -25.60 33.18
C ILE A 15 -6.92 -24.49 34.14
N LEU A 16 -6.29 -23.43 33.62
CA LEU A 16 -5.87 -22.26 34.42
C LEU A 16 -7.06 -21.56 35.08
N ALA A 17 -8.20 -21.50 34.40
CA ALA A 17 -9.45 -20.92 34.89
C ALA A 17 -10.25 -21.88 35.79
N MET A 18 -9.68 -23.01 36.21
CA MET A 18 -10.31 -23.98 37.12
C MET A 18 -11.66 -24.52 36.63
N TRP A 19 -11.91 -24.55 35.31
CA TRP A 19 -13.13 -25.10 34.75
C TRP A 19 -13.45 -26.54 35.19
N PRO A 20 -12.48 -27.45 35.41
CA PRO A 20 -12.78 -28.78 35.93
C PRO A 20 -13.57 -28.77 37.26
N LYS A 21 -13.26 -27.83 38.16
CA LYS A 21 -13.99 -27.67 39.44
C LYS A 21 -15.33 -26.96 39.24
N ILE A 22 -15.36 -25.94 38.39
CA ILE A 22 -16.56 -25.15 38.10
C ILE A 22 -17.62 -26.01 37.39
N PHE A 23 -17.22 -26.86 36.44
CA PHE A 23 -18.10 -27.78 35.73
C PHE A 23 -18.73 -28.79 36.70
N LYS A 24 -17.94 -29.34 37.63
CA LYS A 24 -18.44 -30.22 38.69
C LYS A 24 -19.49 -29.53 39.56
N LYS A 25 -19.26 -28.27 39.95
CA LYS A 25 -20.24 -27.44 40.70
C LYS A 25 -21.49 -27.09 39.89
N ALA A 26 -21.41 -27.12 38.56
CA ALA A 26 -22.55 -26.97 37.65
C ALA A 26 -23.24 -28.29 37.29
N GLY A 27 -22.87 -29.42 37.92
CA GLY A 27 -23.46 -30.74 37.65
C GLY A 27 -22.96 -31.42 36.37
N ARG A 28 -21.80 -31.01 35.86
CA ARG A 28 -21.13 -31.56 34.67
C ARG A 28 -19.94 -32.45 35.04
N GLN A 29 -19.49 -33.28 34.11
CA GLN A 29 -18.37 -34.21 34.37
C GLN A 29 -17.03 -33.48 34.24
N THR A 30 -16.08 -33.76 35.13
CA THR A 30 -14.81 -33.03 35.21
C THR A 30 -13.94 -33.16 33.96
N TRP A 31 -14.00 -34.31 33.28
CA TRP A 31 -13.22 -34.54 32.05
C TRP A 31 -13.66 -33.62 30.89
N GLU A 32 -14.91 -33.14 30.90
CA GLU A 32 -15.46 -32.29 29.83
C GLU A 32 -14.72 -30.95 29.72
N ALA A 33 -14.06 -30.50 30.79
CA ALA A 33 -13.26 -29.28 30.78
C ALA A 33 -11.91 -29.44 30.04
N PHE A 34 -11.41 -30.67 29.88
CA PHE A 34 -10.09 -30.96 29.30
C PHE A 34 -10.12 -31.20 27.79
N VAL A 35 -11.30 -31.38 27.19
CA VAL A 35 -11.43 -31.61 25.74
C VAL A 35 -11.54 -30.25 25.02
N PRO A 36 -10.52 -29.82 24.25
CA PRO A 36 -10.53 -28.51 23.60
C PRO A 36 -11.72 -28.35 22.64
N GLY A 37 -12.34 -27.16 22.64
CA GLY A 37 -13.53 -26.86 21.85
C GLY A 37 -14.83 -27.40 22.47
N TYR A 38 -14.85 -28.67 22.89
CA TYR A 38 -16.00 -29.24 23.61
C TYR A 38 -16.23 -28.53 24.95
N ASN A 39 -15.16 -28.25 25.69
CA ASN A 39 -15.21 -27.49 26.94
C ASN A 39 -15.91 -26.12 26.78
N TYR A 40 -15.63 -25.37 25.71
CA TYR A 40 -16.29 -24.09 25.42
C TYR A 40 -17.77 -24.25 25.06
N ALA A 41 -18.13 -25.32 24.34
CA ALA A 41 -19.52 -25.65 24.06
C ALA A 41 -20.29 -25.98 25.36
N ILE A 42 -19.67 -26.69 26.30
CA ILE A 42 -20.24 -26.99 27.62
C ILE A 42 -20.33 -25.75 28.50
N ALA A 43 -19.30 -24.89 28.53
CA ALA A 43 -19.34 -23.62 29.25
C ALA A 43 -20.54 -22.76 28.79
N ASN A 44 -20.75 -22.64 27.48
CA ASN A 44 -21.93 -21.97 26.93
C ASN A 44 -23.25 -22.61 27.38
N LYS A 45 -23.34 -23.96 27.37
CA LYS A 45 -24.54 -24.66 27.86
C LYS A 45 -24.80 -24.38 29.35
N ILE A 46 -23.78 -24.39 30.20
CA ILE A 46 -23.90 -24.03 31.63
C ILE A 46 -24.44 -22.60 31.77
N SER A 47 -23.89 -21.68 30.98
CA SER A 47 -24.31 -20.28 30.95
C SER A 47 -25.71 -20.04 30.38
N GLY A 48 -26.35 -21.04 29.77
CA GLY A 48 -27.63 -20.89 29.07
C GLY A 48 -27.52 -20.26 27.68
N GLN A 49 -26.33 -20.25 27.08
CA GLN A 49 -26.06 -19.77 25.73
C GLN A 49 -26.06 -20.93 24.72
N PRO A 50 -26.28 -20.67 23.42
CA PRO A 50 -26.19 -21.70 22.40
C PRO A 50 -24.78 -22.30 22.32
N TRP A 51 -24.69 -23.64 22.29
CA TRP A 51 -23.40 -24.34 22.29
C TRP A 51 -22.51 -23.99 21.09
N TRP A 52 -23.13 -23.69 19.93
CA TRP A 52 -22.44 -23.37 18.69
C TRP A 52 -21.73 -22.01 18.72
N TRP A 53 -21.95 -21.17 19.73
CA TRP A 53 -21.18 -19.94 19.93
C TRP A 53 -19.69 -20.21 20.14
N ALA A 54 -19.33 -21.42 20.60
CA ALA A 54 -17.94 -21.85 20.68
C ALA A 54 -17.22 -21.84 19.32
N LEU A 55 -17.93 -21.97 18.19
CA LEU A 55 -17.33 -21.96 16.85
C LEU A 55 -16.72 -20.58 16.50
N PHE A 56 -17.23 -19.50 17.08
CA PHE A 56 -16.68 -18.15 16.86
C PHE A 56 -15.29 -17.96 17.50
N LEU A 57 -14.87 -18.85 18.41
CA LEU A 57 -13.50 -18.86 18.94
C LEU A 57 -12.45 -19.26 17.90
N ILE A 58 -12.86 -19.81 16.76
CA ILE A 58 -11.94 -20.17 15.67
C ILE A 58 -11.57 -18.92 14.86
N ILE A 59 -12.47 -17.94 14.78
CA ILE A 59 -12.29 -16.80 13.88
C ILE A 59 -11.39 -15.73 14.53
N PRO A 60 -10.25 -15.36 13.88
CA PRO A 60 -9.34 -14.32 14.35
C PRO A 60 -10.04 -13.00 14.71
N GLY A 61 -9.66 -12.37 15.83
CA GLY A 61 -10.28 -11.14 16.34
C GLY A 61 -11.60 -11.36 17.07
N ILE A 62 -12.54 -12.11 16.46
CA ILE A 62 -13.83 -12.46 17.08
C ILE A 62 -13.63 -13.30 18.33
N HIS A 63 -12.66 -14.21 18.30
CA HIS A 63 -12.40 -15.15 19.38
C HIS A 63 -12.09 -14.46 20.72
N ILE A 64 -11.47 -13.27 20.72
CA ILE A 64 -11.16 -12.53 21.96
C ILE A 64 -12.46 -12.09 22.63
N PHE A 65 -13.34 -11.48 21.82
CA PHE A 65 -14.65 -11.04 22.28
C PHE A 65 -15.51 -12.22 22.72
N MET A 66 -15.51 -13.32 21.95
CA MET A 66 -16.28 -14.52 22.31
C MET A 66 -15.75 -15.15 23.60
N TRP A 67 -14.44 -15.18 23.80
CA TRP A 67 -13.86 -15.65 25.05
C TRP A 67 -14.27 -14.79 26.25
N MET A 68 -14.24 -13.45 26.12
CA MET A 68 -14.74 -12.53 27.16
C MET A 68 -16.21 -12.80 27.50
N VAL A 69 -17.05 -12.98 26.47
CA VAL A 69 -18.48 -13.29 26.64
C VAL A 69 -18.70 -14.59 27.38
N ILE A 70 -17.98 -15.65 27.02
CA ILE A 70 -18.11 -16.96 27.67
C ILE A 70 -17.75 -16.85 29.15
N ASN A 71 -16.66 -16.16 29.47
CA ASN A 71 -16.19 -16.01 30.86
C ASN A 71 -17.19 -15.24 31.71
N VAL A 72 -17.66 -14.09 31.22
CA VAL A 72 -18.65 -13.28 31.94
C VAL A 72 -19.97 -14.05 32.08
N SER A 73 -20.42 -14.74 31.03
CA SER A 73 -21.65 -15.52 31.08
C SER A 73 -21.56 -16.68 32.06
N LEU A 74 -20.38 -17.29 32.21
CA LEU A 74 -20.14 -18.39 33.14
C LEU A 74 -20.14 -17.91 34.59
N ILE A 75 -19.37 -16.86 34.94
CA ILE A 75 -19.33 -16.35 36.32
C ILE A 75 -20.69 -15.83 36.80
N ARG A 76 -21.51 -15.27 35.89
CA ARG A 76 -22.85 -14.80 36.21
C ARG A 76 -23.79 -15.91 36.69
N LYS A 77 -23.62 -17.14 36.19
CA LYS A 77 -24.40 -18.30 36.68
C LYS A 77 -24.10 -18.68 38.13
N PHE A 78 -22.98 -18.22 38.66
CA PHE A 78 -22.60 -18.38 40.07
C PHE A 78 -22.85 -17.11 40.89
N GLY A 79 -23.68 -16.18 40.40
CA GLY A 79 -24.10 -14.98 41.15
C GLY A 79 -23.13 -13.79 41.11
N LYS A 80 -22.04 -13.87 40.32
CA LYS A 80 -21.09 -12.77 40.12
C LYS A 80 -21.60 -11.81 39.04
N VAL A 81 -22.42 -10.84 39.44
CA VAL A 81 -23.16 -9.94 38.51
C VAL A 81 -22.77 -8.48 38.61
N SER A 82 -21.89 -8.11 39.55
CA SER A 82 -21.50 -6.71 39.73
C SER A 82 -20.66 -6.18 38.56
N VAL A 83 -20.52 -4.86 38.47
CA VAL A 83 -19.64 -4.21 37.48
C VAL A 83 -18.19 -4.67 37.67
N VAL A 84 -17.73 -4.77 38.92
CA VAL A 84 -16.38 -5.24 39.25
C VAL A 84 -16.21 -6.69 38.81
N ASP A 85 -17.17 -7.56 39.11
CA ASP A 85 -17.13 -8.96 38.64
C ASP A 85 -17.12 -9.05 37.11
N THR A 86 -17.86 -8.18 36.44
CA THR A 86 -17.89 -8.13 34.96
C THR A 86 -16.54 -7.72 34.40
N LEU A 87 -15.92 -6.67 34.94
CA LEU A 87 -14.58 -6.22 34.53
C LEU A 87 -13.52 -7.30 34.81
N LEU A 88 -13.60 -7.94 35.98
CA LEU A 88 -12.75 -9.08 36.30
C LEU A 88 -13.00 -10.25 35.35
N GLY A 89 -14.24 -10.56 34.99
CA GLY A 89 -14.56 -11.61 34.01
C GLY A 89 -14.03 -11.34 32.60
N ILE A 90 -13.87 -10.06 32.23
CA ILE A 90 -13.33 -9.64 30.93
C ILE A 90 -11.81 -9.70 30.93
N PHE A 91 -11.17 -9.01 31.88
CA PHE A 91 -9.72 -8.77 31.85
C PHE A 91 -8.93 -9.77 32.69
N PHE A 92 -9.52 -10.28 33.78
CA PHE A 92 -8.85 -11.11 34.77
C PHE A 92 -9.71 -12.31 35.21
N PRO A 93 -10.24 -13.12 34.28
CA PRO A 93 -11.27 -14.13 34.59
C PRO A 93 -10.80 -15.17 35.60
N PHE A 94 -9.50 -15.40 35.73
CA PHE A 94 -8.92 -16.31 36.72
C PHE A 94 -9.31 -15.95 38.16
N VAL A 95 -9.47 -14.66 38.47
CA VAL A 95 -9.81 -14.18 39.82
C VAL A 95 -11.22 -14.65 40.24
N PRO A 96 -12.31 -14.29 39.53
CA PRO A 96 -13.64 -14.74 39.92
C PRO A 96 -13.80 -16.25 39.77
N MET A 97 -13.13 -16.88 38.80
CA MET A 97 -13.19 -18.34 38.64
C MET A 97 -12.53 -19.08 39.81
N TYR A 98 -11.40 -18.60 40.33
CA TYR A 98 -10.75 -19.14 41.52
C TYR A 98 -11.64 -19.00 42.76
N GLN A 99 -12.28 -17.83 42.93
CA GLN A 99 -13.24 -17.60 44.02
C GLN A 99 -14.41 -18.60 43.98
N ILE A 100 -14.99 -18.82 42.79
CA ILE A 100 -16.09 -19.79 42.60
C ILE A 100 -15.61 -21.22 42.86
N ALA A 101 -14.40 -21.56 42.40
CA ALA A 101 -13.86 -22.90 42.57
C ALA A 101 -13.55 -23.24 44.04
N GLY A 102 -13.16 -22.25 44.84
CA GLY A 102 -12.87 -22.39 46.28
C GLY A 102 -14.08 -22.33 47.21
N ASP A 103 -15.21 -21.77 46.78
CA ASP A 103 -16.43 -21.67 47.59
C ASP A 103 -17.23 -22.98 47.57
N GLU A 104 -17.29 -23.72 48.68
CA GLU A 104 -18.01 -24.99 48.80
C GLU A 104 -19.53 -24.87 48.54
N ASN A 105 -20.11 -23.70 48.78
CA ASN A 105 -21.54 -23.45 48.62
C ASN A 105 -21.93 -22.94 47.23
N ALA A 106 -20.95 -22.63 46.38
CA ALA A 106 -21.20 -22.11 45.04
C ALA A 106 -21.94 -23.14 44.15
N LYS A 107 -23.12 -22.76 43.65
CA LYS A 107 -23.94 -23.54 42.72
C LYS A 107 -24.27 -22.71 41.48
N ALA A 108 -24.39 -23.36 40.32
CA ALA A 108 -24.73 -22.71 39.05
C ALA A 108 -26.25 -22.49 38.91
N ASN A 109 -26.87 -21.85 39.91
CA ASN A 109 -28.33 -21.70 40.01
C ASN A 109 -28.81 -20.25 39.90
N TYR A 110 -27.92 -19.30 39.60
CA TYR A 110 -28.33 -17.92 39.42
C TYR A 110 -29.21 -17.79 38.16
N THR A 111 -30.49 -17.53 38.39
CA THR A 111 -31.47 -17.18 37.37
C THR A 111 -31.76 -15.70 37.45
N THR A 112 -31.79 -15.07 36.29
CA THR A 112 -32.08 -13.64 36.19
C THR A 112 -33.54 -13.39 36.51
N ASP A 113 -33.80 -12.84 37.69
CA ASP A 113 -35.11 -12.30 38.04
C ASP A 113 -35.23 -10.90 37.41
N TRP A 114 -36.05 -10.80 36.37
CA TRP A 114 -36.30 -9.56 35.63
C TRP A 114 -37.30 -8.64 36.35
N GLU A 115 -38.00 -9.14 37.37
CA GLU A 115 -38.96 -8.38 38.17
C GLU A 115 -38.27 -7.70 39.36
N ASN A 116 -37.08 -8.16 39.75
CA ASN A 116 -36.28 -7.57 40.83
C ASN A 116 -35.45 -6.36 40.35
N ALA A 117 -35.99 -5.16 40.54
CA ALA A 117 -35.37 -3.90 40.13
C ALA A 117 -33.95 -3.68 40.71
N LYS A 118 -33.64 -4.19 41.91
CA LYS A 118 -32.32 -4.05 42.55
C LYS A 118 -31.26 -4.87 41.82
N GLN A 119 -31.57 -6.13 41.50
CA GLN A 119 -30.68 -7.01 40.73
C GLN A 119 -30.48 -6.52 39.29
N VAL A 120 -31.51 -5.90 38.70
CA VAL A 120 -31.39 -5.28 37.38
C VAL A 120 -30.44 -4.08 37.43
N ALA A 121 -30.57 -3.20 38.44
CA ALA A 121 -29.74 -2.00 38.56
C ALA A 121 -28.24 -2.32 38.73
N GLU A 122 -27.89 -3.28 39.61
CA GLU A 122 -26.50 -3.69 39.86
C GLU A 122 -25.80 -4.26 38.62
N ARG A 123 -26.58 -4.95 37.77
CA ARG A 123 -26.12 -5.60 36.54
C ARG A 123 -26.09 -4.67 35.34
N THR A 124 -26.97 -3.66 35.27
CA THR A 124 -27.20 -2.85 34.05
C THR A 124 -25.91 -2.26 33.49
N ALA A 125 -25.03 -1.73 34.34
CA ALA A 125 -23.76 -1.19 33.89
C ALA A 125 -22.80 -2.27 33.35
N GLY A 126 -22.74 -3.43 34.02
CA GLY A 126 -21.97 -4.59 33.53
C GLY A 126 -22.51 -5.15 32.23
N ASP A 127 -23.83 -5.26 32.07
CA ASP A 127 -24.49 -5.68 30.83
C ASP A 127 -24.13 -4.77 29.65
N HIS A 128 -24.10 -3.45 29.84
CA HIS A 128 -23.64 -2.54 28.78
C HIS A 128 -22.18 -2.71 28.43
N ILE A 129 -21.30 -2.99 29.41
CA ILE A 129 -19.88 -3.24 29.14
C ILE A 129 -19.72 -4.54 28.33
N VAL A 130 -20.44 -5.61 28.69
CA VAL A 130 -20.44 -6.87 27.94
C VAL A 130 -21.01 -6.67 26.54
N LEU A 131 -22.13 -5.97 26.40
CA LEU A 131 -22.72 -5.64 25.09
C LEU A 131 -21.72 -4.83 24.25
N PHE A 132 -21.15 -3.76 24.80
CA PHE A 132 -20.15 -2.92 24.13
C PHE A 132 -18.95 -3.73 23.60
N LEU A 133 -18.50 -4.74 24.33
CA LEU A 133 -17.37 -5.58 23.92
C LEU A 133 -17.77 -6.80 23.07
N SER A 134 -18.97 -7.36 23.23
CA SER A 134 -19.41 -8.61 22.57
C SER A 134 -20.11 -8.42 21.22
N LEU A 135 -20.60 -7.20 20.98
CA LEU A 135 -21.23 -6.79 19.76
C LEU A 135 -20.14 -6.34 18.75
N PRO A 136 -19.34 -7.24 18.18
CA PRO A 136 -18.99 -6.99 16.77
C PRO A 136 -19.83 -7.77 15.76
N ILE A 137 -20.46 -8.91 16.09
CA ILE A 137 -21.05 -9.80 15.05
C ILE A 137 -22.42 -10.43 15.35
N LEU A 138 -22.81 -10.71 16.60
CA LEU A 138 -24.02 -11.51 16.91
C LEU A 138 -25.29 -10.70 17.26
N GLY A 139 -25.13 -9.41 17.53
CA GLY A 139 -26.12 -8.60 18.23
C GLY A 139 -27.46 -8.46 17.54
N HIS A 140 -27.47 -8.26 16.22
CA HIS A 140 -28.72 -7.92 15.52
C HIS A 140 -29.57 -9.15 15.19
N ILE A 141 -28.99 -10.31 14.88
CA ILE A 141 -29.80 -11.52 14.64
C ILE A 141 -30.50 -11.93 15.95
N LEU A 142 -29.79 -11.89 17.09
CA LEU A 142 -30.38 -12.19 18.38
C LEU A 142 -31.36 -11.10 18.85
N ALA A 143 -30.97 -9.82 18.79
CA ALA A 143 -31.82 -8.72 19.26
C ALA A 143 -33.08 -8.52 18.42
N TYR A 144 -33.06 -8.83 17.11
CA TYR A 144 -34.25 -8.78 16.27
C TYR A 144 -35.20 -9.95 16.57
N THR A 145 -34.66 -11.16 16.81
CA THR A 145 -35.47 -12.34 17.21
C THR A 145 -36.01 -12.25 18.64
N LEU A 146 -35.25 -11.66 19.58
CA LEU A 146 -35.65 -11.48 20.97
C LEU A 146 -36.52 -10.22 21.16
N GLY A 147 -36.26 -9.17 20.38
CA GLY A 147 -37.06 -7.94 20.37
C GLY A 147 -38.47 -8.14 19.79
N ALA A 148 -38.65 -9.10 18.88
CA ALA A 148 -39.97 -9.53 18.43
C ALA A 148 -40.77 -10.30 19.50
N ALA A 149 -40.08 -10.92 20.47
CA ALA A 149 -40.70 -11.72 21.54
C ALA A 149 -40.92 -10.95 22.86
N GLN A 150 -40.28 -9.80 23.06
CA GLN A 150 -40.36 -9.03 24.32
C GLN A 150 -40.73 -7.56 24.07
N SER A 151 -41.97 -7.36 23.66
CA SER A 151 -42.64 -6.07 23.84
C SER A 151 -43.30 -6.04 25.23
N LYS A 152 -42.65 -5.39 26.21
CA LYS A 152 -43.30 -4.35 27.05
C LYS A 152 -42.37 -3.70 28.10
N LYS A 153 -42.47 -2.36 28.06
CA LYS A 153 -42.11 -1.30 29.02
C LYS A 153 -40.64 -0.89 29.20
N LYS A 154 -40.39 0.30 28.63
CA LYS A 154 -39.19 1.15 28.66
C LYS A 154 -38.94 1.75 30.05
N SER A 155 -37.74 1.53 30.59
CA SER A 155 -37.08 2.54 31.42
C SER A 155 -36.52 3.62 30.48
N LYS A 156 -36.80 4.90 30.76
CA LYS A 156 -36.28 6.04 29.98
C LYS A 156 -34.77 6.17 30.20
N LYS A 157 -33.96 5.41 29.47
CA LYS A 157 -32.61 5.89 29.15
C LYS A 157 -32.76 7.16 28.31
N SER A 158 -31.85 8.11 28.48
CA SER A 158 -31.78 9.27 27.57
C SER A 158 -31.64 8.74 26.14
N LYS A 159 -32.52 9.18 25.23
CA LYS A 159 -32.47 8.80 23.82
C LYS A 159 -31.06 9.01 23.23
N ILE A 160 -30.32 9.99 23.72
CA ILE A 160 -28.94 10.30 23.32
C ILE A 160 -27.99 9.14 23.64
N LYS A 161 -28.16 8.48 24.80
CA LYS A 161 -27.33 7.35 25.22
C LYS A 161 -27.63 6.08 24.42
N GLU A 162 -28.91 5.81 24.13
CA GLU A 162 -29.32 4.66 23.30
C GLU A 162 -28.83 4.78 21.85
N TRP A 163 -28.89 5.99 21.27
CA TRP A 163 -28.33 6.26 19.95
C TRP A 163 -26.80 6.20 19.94
N GLY A 164 -26.13 6.73 20.98
CA GLY A 164 -24.68 6.69 21.13
C GLY A 164 -24.12 5.25 21.17
N ASP A 165 -24.73 4.38 21.97
CA ASP A 165 -24.31 2.97 22.09
C ASP A 165 -24.45 2.22 20.75
N THR A 166 -25.53 2.49 20.00
CA THR A 166 -25.79 1.87 18.69
C THR A 166 -24.80 2.34 17.61
N VAL A 167 -24.51 3.64 17.58
CA VAL A 167 -23.53 4.22 16.63
C VAL A 167 -22.13 3.72 16.92
N LEU A 168 -21.73 3.71 18.20
CA LEU A 168 -20.42 3.22 18.62
C LEU A 168 -20.24 1.73 18.28
N PHE A 169 -21.28 0.92 18.47
CA PHE A 169 -21.31 -0.47 18.02
C PHE A 169 -21.12 -0.59 16.50
N ALA A 170 -21.91 0.13 15.72
CA ALA A 170 -21.82 0.09 14.26
C ALA A 170 -20.41 0.48 13.78
N LEU A 171 -19.77 1.45 14.43
CA LEU A 171 -18.40 1.85 14.14
C LEU A 171 -17.38 0.75 14.45
N ILE A 172 -17.50 0.05 15.58
CA ILE A 172 -16.59 -1.05 15.95
C ILE A 172 -16.76 -2.24 14.99
N ALA A 173 -18.00 -2.67 14.74
CA ALA A 173 -18.30 -3.76 13.81
C ALA A 173 -17.83 -3.44 12.39
N ALA A 174 -18.15 -2.23 11.89
CA ALA A 174 -17.69 -1.77 10.59
C ALA A 174 -16.17 -1.70 10.53
N SER A 175 -15.49 -1.29 11.61
CA SER A 175 -14.02 -1.26 11.66
C SER A 175 -13.41 -2.65 11.64
N GLY A 176 -13.98 -3.61 12.37
CA GLY A 176 -13.55 -5.01 12.36
C GLY A 176 -13.73 -5.66 10.98
N ILE A 177 -14.92 -5.52 10.39
CA ILE A 177 -15.21 -6.00 9.03
C ILE A 177 -14.27 -5.34 8.02
N ARG A 178 -14.08 -4.02 8.11
CA ARG A 178 -13.17 -3.27 7.22
C ARG A 178 -11.73 -3.74 7.34
N THR A 179 -11.29 -4.04 8.56
CA THR A 179 -9.92 -4.44 8.83
C THR A 179 -9.64 -5.83 8.27
N TYR A 180 -10.54 -6.80 8.49
CA TYR A 180 -10.26 -8.22 8.25
C TYR A 180 -10.99 -8.84 7.07
N VAL A 181 -12.11 -8.29 6.60
CA VAL A 181 -12.99 -8.95 5.62
C VAL A 181 -12.89 -8.28 4.25
N PHE A 182 -13.38 -7.05 4.16
CA PHE A 182 -13.36 -6.29 2.91
C PHE A 182 -13.18 -4.79 3.16
N GLU A 183 -12.59 -4.07 2.24
CA GLU A 183 -12.44 -2.62 2.34
C GLU A 183 -12.89 -1.94 1.04
N PRO A 184 -13.72 -0.88 1.14
CA PRO A 184 -14.10 -0.09 -0.02
C PRO A 184 -12.98 0.86 -0.43
N PHE A 185 -12.69 0.94 -1.73
CA PHE A 185 -11.73 1.88 -2.31
C PHE A 185 -12.36 2.64 -3.47
N GLN A 186 -11.90 3.88 -3.69
CA GLN A 186 -12.22 4.67 -4.86
C GLN A 186 -10.99 4.75 -5.76
N ILE A 187 -11.18 4.62 -7.09
CA ILE A 187 -10.11 4.76 -8.07
C ILE A 187 -9.87 6.23 -8.40
N PRO A 188 -8.68 6.78 -8.10
CA PRO A 188 -8.37 8.19 -8.35
C PRO A 188 -7.70 8.42 -9.72
N THR A 189 -7.08 7.41 -10.32
CA THR A 189 -6.26 7.55 -11.54
C THR A 189 -6.49 6.42 -12.55
N GLY A 190 -6.35 6.71 -13.85
CA GLY A 190 -6.58 5.81 -14.99
C GLY A 190 -5.44 4.82 -15.28
N SER A 191 -4.72 4.37 -14.26
CA SER A 191 -3.59 3.41 -14.46
C SER A 191 -4.05 1.99 -14.84
N MET A 192 -5.30 1.67 -14.52
CA MET A 192 -5.99 0.41 -14.87
C MET A 192 -7.11 0.67 -15.89
N GLU A 193 -7.00 1.75 -16.68
CA GLU A 193 -8.05 2.25 -17.59
C GLU A 193 -8.75 1.12 -18.37
N LYS A 194 -10.05 1.26 -18.60
CA LYS A 194 -11.00 0.24 -19.12
C LYS A 194 -11.25 -0.94 -18.18
N THR A 195 -10.25 -1.52 -17.52
CA THR A 195 -10.45 -2.52 -16.45
C THR A 195 -11.11 -1.86 -15.23
N LEU A 196 -10.53 -0.77 -14.74
CA LEU A 196 -11.04 0.06 -13.66
C LEU A 196 -10.95 1.52 -14.07
N LEU A 197 -12.09 2.21 -14.04
CA LEU A 197 -12.19 3.60 -14.46
C LEU A 197 -12.02 4.55 -13.28
N VAL A 198 -11.53 5.76 -13.55
CA VAL A 198 -11.53 6.84 -12.55
C VAL A 198 -12.96 7.07 -12.04
N GLY A 199 -13.11 7.06 -10.71
CA GLY A 199 -14.39 7.17 -10.01
C GLY A 199 -15.15 5.85 -9.83
N ASP A 200 -14.58 4.71 -10.22
CA ASP A 200 -15.07 3.40 -9.75
C ASP A 200 -14.85 3.28 -8.23
N PHE A 201 -15.84 2.73 -7.55
CA PHE A 201 -15.79 2.31 -6.15
C PHE A 201 -15.86 0.80 -6.10
N LEU A 202 -14.84 0.18 -5.50
CA LEU A 202 -14.69 -1.27 -5.48
C LEU A 202 -14.56 -1.82 -4.07
N PHE A 203 -14.95 -3.07 -3.90
CA PHE A 203 -14.63 -3.86 -2.73
C PHE A 203 -13.35 -4.66 -2.96
N VAL A 204 -12.44 -4.59 -2.00
CA VAL A 204 -11.27 -5.46 -1.92
C VAL A 204 -11.56 -6.58 -0.95
N ASN A 205 -11.49 -7.83 -1.42
CA ASN A 205 -11.58 -9.01 -0.59
C ASN A 205 -10.22 -9.29 0.07
N LYS A 206 -10.14 -9.06 1.39
CA LYS A 206 -8.94 -9.32 2.20
C LYS A 206 -8.83 -10.79 2.61
N LEU A 207 -9.95 -11.51 2.66
CA LEU A 207 -9.96 -12.93 2.99
C LEU A 207 -9.37 -13.80 1.87
N ALA A 208 -9.35 -13.31 0.62
CA ALA A 208 -8.73 -14.01 -0.50
C ALA A 208 -7.29 -14.41 -0.16
N TYR A 209 -6.42 -13.42 0.10
CA TYR A 209 -5.01 -13.66 0.45
C TYR A 209 -4.76 -13.80 1.95
N GLY A 210 -5.80 -13.72 2.76
CA GLY A 210 -5.71 -13.74 4.21
C GLY A 210 -5.45 -12.34 4.77
N PRO A 211 -6.22 -11.89 5.77
CA PRO A 211 -6.09 -10.54 6.27
C PRO A 211 -4.80 -10.34 7.07
N LYS A 212 -4.19 -9.17 6.91
CA LYS A 212 -3.05 -8.75 7.72
C LYS A 212 -3.50 -8.38 9.12
N VAL A 213 -2.72 -8.79 10.12
CA VAL A 213 -2.83 -8.20 11.46
C VAL A 213 -2.36 -6.75 11.35
N PRO A 214 -3.12 -5.75 11.83
CA PRO A 214 -2.71 -4.36 11.77
C PRO A 214 -1.36 -4.15 12.47
N VAL A 215 -0.40 -3.57 11.76
CA VAL A 215 0.90 -3.18 12.34
C VAL A 215 0.68 -2.07 13.36
N THR A 216 -0.32 -1.21 13.13
CA THR A 216 -0.77 -0.14 14.04
C THR A 216 -2.12 -0.47 14.68
N PRO A 217 -2.14 -1.23 15.79
CA PRO A 217 -3.40 -1.69 16.41
C PRO A 217 -4.25 -0.54 16.96
N VAL A 218 -3.60 0.55 17.41
CA VAL A 218 -4.28 1.75 17.93
C VAL A 218 -4.40 2.79 16.81
N SER A 219 -5.53 2.75 16.11
CA SER A 219 -5.89 3.78 15.12
C SER A 219 -7.36 4.16 15.17
N PHE A 220 -7.66 5.36 14.70
CA PHE A 220 -9.00 5.92 14.60
C PHE A 220 -9.83 5.08 13.61
N PRO A 221 -11.04 4.65 14.01
CA PRO A 221 -11.85 3.76 13.20
C PRO A 221 -12.20 4.37 11.86
N LEU A 222 -12.24 3.54 10.82
CA LEU A 222 -12.66 3.92 9.46
C LEU A 222 -11.81 5.00 8.79
N VAL A 223 -10.61 5.30 9.29
CA VAL A 223 -9.70 6.28 8.69
C VAL A 223 -8.36 5.61 8.40
N HIS A 224 -7.85 5.83 7.18
CA HIS A 224 -6.60 5.19 6.74
C HIS A 224 -5.39 5.89 7.38
N ASN A 225 -5.05 7.12 6.94
CA ASN A 225 -3.77 7.77 7.29
C ASN A 225 -3.92 9.00 8.19
N PHE A 226 -4.84 9.90 7.82
CA PHE A 226 -5.09 11.16 8.50
C PHE A 226 -6.57 11.34 8.72
N ILE A 227 -6.94 11.92 9.86
CA ILE A 227 -8.32 12.31 10.13
C ILE A 227 -8.68 13.46 9.19
N PRO A 228 -9.72 13.31 8.35
CA PRO A 228 -10.16 14.36 7.43
C PRO A 228 -10.40 15.68 8.16
N TYR A 229 -10.12 16.80 7.49
CA TYR A 229 -10.27 18.19 7.98
C TYR A 229 -9.35 18.60 9.14
N LEU A 230 -8.91 17.68 9.99
CA LEU A 230 -8.01 17.96 11.11
C LEU A 230 -6.53 17.82 10.73
N ASN A 231 -6.22 17.08 9.66
CA ASN A 231 -4.85 16.82 9.19
C ASN A 231 -3.91 16.25 10.29
N ILE A 232 -4.50 15.52 11.25
CA ILE A 232 -3.78 14.79 12.30
C ILE A 232 -3.69 13.31 11.95
N LYS A 233 -2.59 12.65 12.33
CA LYS A 233 -2.41 11.21 12.10
C LYS A 233 -3.58 10.43 12.69
N SER A 234 -4.10 9.46 11.95
CA SER A 234 -5.18 8.58 12.43
C SER A 234 -4.68 7.51 13.40
N TYR A 235 -3.38 7.38 13.65
CA TYR A 235 -2.79 6.28 14.40
C TYR A 235 -1.73 6.76 15.39
N VAL A 236 -1.52 5.98 16.44
CA VAL A 236 -0.45 6.18 17.42
C VAL A 236 0.80 5.46 16.94
N GLY A 237 1.96 6.14 16.96
CA GLY A 237 3.22 5.59 16.45
C GLY A 237 4.04 4.75 17.44
N VAL A 238 3.51 4.49 18.65
CA VAL A 238 4.27 3.93 19.79
C VAL A 238 4.44 2.41 19.69
N GLU A 239 3.50 1.70 19.07
CA GLU A 239 3.54 0.24 18.96
C GLU A 239 3.41 -0.17 17.49
N LYS A 240 4.46 -0.82 16.96
CA LYS A 240 4.46 -1.46 15.64
C LYS A 240 4.55 -2.96 15.87
N LEU A 241 3.47 -3.69 15.59
CA LEU A 241 3.51 -5.14 15.59
C LEU A 241 4.31 -5.65 14.40
N GLU A 242 5.04 -6.75 14.58
CA GLU A 242 5.67 -7.45 13.45
C GLU A 242 4.62 -7.90 12.45
N TYR A 243 4.98 -7.87 11.17
CA TYR A 243 4.11 -8.32 10.11
C TYR A 243 3.66 -9.76 10.36
N THR A 244 2.35 -9.95 10.46
CA THR A 244 1.73 -11.27 10.55
C THR A 244 0.50 -11.27 9.65
N ARG A 245 0.40 -12.30 8.80
CA ARG A 245 -0.77 -12.53 7.95
C ARG A 245 -1.52 -13.76 8.44
N LEU A 246 -2.84 -13.65 8.50
CA LEU A 246 -3.72 -14.77 8.81
C LEU A 246 -3.91 -15.63 7.56
N PRO A 247 -4.23 -16.93 7.69
CA PRO A 247 -4.48 -17.78 6.53
C PRO A 247 -5.57 -17.20 5.60
N GLY A 248 -5.29 -17.21 4.30
CA GLY A 248 -6.22 -16.85 3.24
C GLY A 248 -6.94 -18.05 2.66
N PHE A 249 -7.92 -17.78 1.79
CA PHE A 249 -8.55 -18.81 0.97
C PHE A 249 -7.72 -19.20 -0.26
N THR A 250 -6.87 -18.29 -0.74
CA THR A 250 -6.01 -18.46 -1.92
C THR A 250 -4.69 -17.71 -1.71
N ASP A 251 -3.67 -18.08 -2.47
CA ASP A 251 -2.47 -17.25 -2.61
C ASP A 251 -2.71 -16.14 -3.66
N VAL A 252 -1.77 -15.21 -3.75
CA VAL A 252 -1.73 -14.22 -4.85
C VAL A 252 -1.33 -14.96 -6.13
N ASN A 253 -2.21 -14.96 -7.13
CA ASN A 253 -1.94 -15.62 -8.40
C ASN A 253 -1.50 -14.62 -9.45
N ARG A 254 -0.81 -15.14 -10.48
CA ARG A 254 -0.56 -14.36 -11.68
C ARG A 254 -1.88 -13.83 -12.25
N TYR A 255 -1.83 -12.59 -12.65
CA TYR A 255 -2.85 -11.78 -13.29
C TYR A 255 -4.02 -11.36 -12.41
N ASP A 256 -3.98 -11.65 -11.11
CA ASP A 256 -4.92 -11.06 -10.15
C ASP A 256 -4.80 -9.53 -10.13
N VAL A 257 -5.93 -8.84 -10.02
CA VAL A 257 -5.95 -7.41 -9.72
C VAL A 257 -5.83 -7.23 -8.21
N VAL A 258 -4.68 -6.70 -7.77
CA VAL A 258 -4.27 -6.67 -6.37
C VAL A 258 -4.24 -5.24 -5.87
N VAL A 259 -4.82 -5.03 -4.68
CA VAL A 259 -4.60 -3.81 -3.90
C VAL A 259 -3.46 -4.05 -2.93
N PHE A 260 -2.53 -3.12 -2.88
CA PHE A 260 -1.34 -3.18 -2.04
C PHE A 260 -0.95 -1.78 -1.55
N ASN A 261 -0.22 -1.74 -0.45
CA ASN A 261 0.37 -0.52 0.07
C ASN A 261 1.57 -0.10 -0.79
N TYR A 262 1.77 1.20 -1.03
CA TYR A 262 2.84 1.70 -1.89
C TYR A 262 4.23 1.34 -1.32
N PRO A 263 5.07 0.56 -2.03
CA PRO A 263 6.35 0.06 -1.51
C PRO A 263 7.36 1.16 -1.18
N SER A 264 7.36 2.25 -1.95
CA SER A 264 8.21 3.43 -1.70
C SER A 264 7.55 4.46 -0.77
N GLY A 265 6.46 4.07 -0.08
CA GLY A 265 5.80 4.91 0.93
C GLY A 265 6.62 5.10 2.22
N ASP A 266 7.75 4.41 2.36
CA ASP A 266 8.77 4.67 3.39
C ASP A 266 9.43 6.05 3.24
N THR A 267 9.44 6.57 2.01
CA THR A 267 10.16 7.77 1.60
C THR A 267 9.24 8.77 0.90
N ALA A 268 7.92 8.70 1.12
CA ALA A 268 6.98 9.55 0.42
C ALA A 268 7.06 11.05 0.82
N VAL A 269 6.93 11.92 -0.17
CA VAL A 269 7.05 13.38 -0.06
C VAL A 269 5.73 14.01 0.36
N TYR A 270 5.75 14.84 1.41
CA TYR A 270 4.56 15.55 1.85
C TYR A 270 4.28 16.80 1.04
N ASP A 271 3.48 16.64 -0.02
CA ASP A 271 2.99 17.74 -0.84
C ASP A 271 1.75 18.41 -0.19
N PRO A 272 1.83 19.70 0.20
CA PRO A 272 0.71 20.42 0.82
C PRO A 272 -0.44 20.68 -0.16
N ARG A 273 -0.22 20.58 -1.47
CA ARG A 273 -1.25 20.75 -2.51
C ARG A 273 -2.12 19.51 -2.69
N MET A 274 -1.71 18.38 -2.13
CA MET A 274 -2.48 17.15 -2.10
C MET A 274 -3.30 17.11 -0.79
N PRO A 275 -4.57 17.55 -0.79
CA PRO A 275 -5.39 17.46 0.40
C PRO A 275 -5.46 15.99 0.86
N PHE A 276 -5.38 15.77 2.17
CA PHE A 276 -5.39 14.45 2.82
C PHE A 276 -4.10 13.62 2.72
N GLY A 277 -3.01 14.19 2.19
CA GLY A 277 -1.69 13.56 2.23
C GLY A 277 -1.58 12.30 1.37
N LEU A 278 -2.30 12.25 0.25
CA LEU A 278 -2.08 11.27 -0.82
C LEU A 278 -0.76 11.60 -1.51
N MET A 279 0.25 10.77 -1.29
CA MET A 279 1.61 10.99 -1.76
C MET A 279 1.99 9.79 -2.63
N GLY A 280 1.88 9.98 -3.95
CA GLY A 280 2.20 8.97 -4.95
C GLY A 280 3.54 9.19 -5.66
N HIS A 281 4.37 10.08 -5.12
CA HIS A 281 5.63 10.45 -5.74
C HIS A 281 6.68 9.36 -5.53
N ASP A 282 7.45 9.10 -6.58
CA ASP A 282 8.69 8.35 -6.48
C ASP A 282 9.78 9.28 -5.95
N TYR A 283 10.07 9.18 -4.65
CA TYR A 283 11.09 10.01 -3.99
C TYR A 283 12.45 9.92 -4.67
N HIS A 284 12.85 8.73 -5.11
CA HIS A 284 14.13 8.55 -5.78
C HIS A 284 14.15 9.25 -7.12
N GLY A 285 13.05 9.16 -7.90
CA GLY A 285 12.85 9.94 -9.11
C GLY A 285 12.92 11.45 -8.87
N LEU A 286 12.28 11.95 -7.81
CA LEU A 286 12.36 13.38 -7.45
C LEU A 286 13.78 13.83 -7.10
N ILE A 287 14.51 13.04 -6.32
CA ILE A 287 15.91 13.34 -5.98
C ILE A 287 16.80 13.33 -7.23
N ILE A 288 16.55 12.42 -8.18
CA ILE A 288 17.28 12.37 -9.45
C ILE A 288 16.95 13.59 -10.32
N GLY A 289 15.67 13.94 -10.46
CA GLY A 289 15.26 15.13 -11.22
C GLY A 289 15.80 16.42 -10.63
N GLU A 290 15.78 16.56 -9.31
CA GLU A 290 16.40 17.70 -8.61
C GLU A 290 17.93 17.71 -8.81
N ALA A 291 18.59 16.55 -8.74
CA ALA A 291 20.03 16.44 -8.98
C ALA A 291 20.41 16.91 -10.40
N GLN A 292 19.65 16.49 -11.41
CA GLN A 292 19.81 16.93 -12.80
C GLN A 292 19.59 18.45 -12.94
N HIS A 293 18.55 18.98 -12.31
CA HIS A 293 18.27 20.41 -12.34
C HIS A 293 19.39 21.24 -11.68
N GLN A 294 19.89 20.79 -10.53
CA GLN A 294 21.00 21.44 -9.83
C GLN A 294 22.30 21.43 -10.65
N PHE A 295 22.55 20.35 -11.39
CA PHE A 295 23.67 20.27 -12.32
C PHE A 295 23.51 21.26 -13.49
N GLN A 296 22.33 21.31 -14.11
CA GLN A 296 22.02 22.27 -15.18
C GLN A 296 22.18 23.72 -14.72
N LEU A 297 21.69 24.06 -13.52
CA LEU A 297 21.87 25.40 -12.92
C LEU A 297 23.34 25.74 -12.69
N ALA A 298 24.15 24.80 -12.21
CA ALA A 298 25.58 25.02 -12.03
C ALA A 298 26.27 25.30 -13.37
N ASN A 299 25.93 24.56 -14.42
CA ASN A 299 26.43 24.78 -15.77
C ASN A 299 26.00 26.14 -16.34
N GLN A 300 24.74 26.53 -16.15
CA GLN A 300 24.23 27.83 -16.60
C GLN A 300 24.93 28.98 -15.87
N ASN A 301 25.16 28.86 -14.57
CA ASN A 301 25.88 29.86 -13.79
C ASN A 301 27.34 30.00 -14.24
N ASN A 302 28.00 28.89 -14.55
CA ASN A 302 29.34 28.91 -15.13
C ASN A 302 29.36 29.62 -16.49
N PHE A 303 28.39 29.32 -17.36
CA PHE A 303 28.23 30.00 -18.66
C PHE A 303 28.06 31.52 -18.51
N ASN A 304 27.19 31.95 -17.60
CA ASN A 304 26.96 33.38 -17.33
C ASN A 304 28.23 34.06 -16.81
N LYS A 305 28.97 33.42 -15.89
CA LYS A 305 30.24 33.92 -15.36
C LYS A 305 31.30 34.04 -16.46
N VAL A 306 31.38 33.07 -17.37
CA VAL A 306 32.29 33.12 -18.53
C VAL A 306 31.93 34.28 -19.45
N ASN A 307 30.65 34.50 -19.74
CA ASN A 307 30.22 35.63 -20.58
C ASN A 307 30.51 36.98 -19.93
N GLU A 308 30.32 37.10 -18.62
CA GLU A 308 30.70 38.30 -17.87
C GLU A 308 32.22 38.56 -17.96
N LEU A 309 33.04 37.51 -17.80
CA LEU A 309 34.49 37.61 -17.96
C LEU A 309 34.89 38.01 -19.39
N LYS A 310 34.23 37.44 -20.42
CA LYS A 310 34.45 37.82 -21.83
C LYS A 310 34.11 39.28 -22.08
N ASN A 311 33.02 39.78 -21.49
CA ASN A 311 32.60 41.18 -21.63
C ASN A 311 33.58 42.14 -20.93
N LYS A 312 33.99 41.83 -19.68
CA LYS A 312 35.00 42.60 -18.94
C LYS A 312 36.36 42.62 -19.63
N LEU A 313 36.77 41.47 -20.19
CA LEU A 313 38.01 41.34 -20.96
C LEU A 313 37.94 42.20 -22.22
N ARG A 314 36.81 42.15 -22.94
CA ARG A 314 36.57 42.98 -24.13
C ARG A 314 36.64 44.46 -23.77
N GLU A 315 35.89 44.89 -22.76
CA GLU A 315 35.90 46.28 -22.30
C GLU A 315 37.32 46.75 -21.97
N ARG A 316 38.08 45.98 -21.19
CA ARG A 316 39.47 46.31 -20.83
C ARG A 316 40.39 46.43 -22.04
N ILE A 317 40.31 45.52 -23.00
CA ILE A 317 41.21 45.50 -24.17
C ILE A 317 40.89 46.63 -25.15
N TYR A 318 39.60 46.93 -25.38
CA TYR A 318 39.19 47.94 -26.36
C TYR A 318 39.17 49.38 -25.81
N THR A 319 39.30 49.56 -24.49
CA THR A 319 39.37 50.90 -23.85
C THR A 319 40.80 51.33 -23.52
N ASP A 320 41.77 50.42 -23.58
CA ASP A 320 43.18 50.72 -23.32
C ASP A 320 43.88 51.22 -24.60
N SER A 321 44.17 52.52 -24.64
CA SER A 321 44.80 53.20 -25.77
C SER A 321 46.26 52.79 -26.00
N THR A 322 46.88 52.02 -25.10
CA THR A 322 48.25 51.52 -25.25
C THR A 322 48.33 50.24 -26.07
N ILE A 323 47.20 49.58 -26.35
CA ILE A 323 47.13 48.32 -27.09
C ILE A 323 47.05 48.60 -28.60
N THR A 324 48.08 48.20 -29.34
CA THR A 324 48.21 48.48 -30.78
C THR A 324 47.42 47.53 -31.68
N ASN A 325 47.07 46.33 -31.22
CA ASN A 325 46.21 45.37 -31.94
C ASN A 325 45.23 44.67 -30.97
N PRO A 326 44.12 45.34 -30.62
CA PRO A 326 43.13 44.83 -29.66
C PRO A 326 42.47 43.51 -30.09
N ASP A 327 42.20 43.32 -31.38
CA ASP A 327 41.51 42.13 -31.91
C ASP A 327 42.36 40.86 -31.70
N SER A 328 43.63 40.89 -32.08
CA SER A 328 44.52 39.74 -31.93
C SER A 328 44.76 39.37 -30.46
N LEU A 329 44.84 40.35 -29.56
CA LEU A 329 45.01 40.11 -28.14
C LEU A 329 43.72 39.55 -27.50
N TYR A 330 42.55 40.05 -27.93
CA TYR A 330 41.26 39.55 -27.48
C TYR A 330 41.07 38.09 -27.89
N ASP A 331 41.36 37.73 -29.15
CA ASP A 331 41.25 36.36 -29.65
C ASP A 331 42.18 35.39 -28.93
N ALA A 332 43.45 35.78 -28.70
CA ALA A 332 44.41 34.97 -27.94
C ALA A 332 43.95 34.74 -26.49
N LYS A 333 43.38 35.76 -25.85
CA LYS A 333 42.84 35.65 -24.48
C LYS A 333 41.52 34.89 -24.43
N LEU A 334 40.72 34.96 -25.49
CA LEU A 334 39.46 34.21 -25.62
C LEU A 334 39.74 32.71 -25.76
N GLU A 335 40.77 32.32 -26.51
CA GLU A 335 41.23 30.91 -26.58
C GLU A 335 41.69 30.39 -25.20
N GLU A 336 42.38 31.21 -24.39
CA GLU A 336 42.75 30.86 -23.01
C GLU A 336 41.52 30.67 -22.08
N ILE A 337 40.41 31.35 -22.38
CA ILE A 337 39.14 31.18 -21.66
C ILE A 337 38.39 29.94 -22.17
N LYS A 338 38.41 29.67 -23.48
CA LYS A 338 37.78 28.46 -24.06
C LYS A 338 38.50 27.18 -23.63
N SER A 339 39.81 27.22 -23.43
CA SER A 339 40.62 26.08 -23.00
C SER A 339 40.47 25.71 -21.53
N LYS A 340 39.75 26.52 -20.74
CA LYS A 340 39.36 26.20 -19.37
C LYS A 340 37.98 25.53 -19.47
N ASP A 341 37.86 24.28 -19.03
CA ASP A 341 36.63 23.48 -19.05
C ASP A 341 35.54 24.10 -18.14
N PHE A 342 34.93 25.19 -18.60
CA PHE A 342 33.85 25.86 -17.89
C PHE A 342 32.50 25.17 -18.10
N TYR A 343 32.37 24.41 -19.19
CA TYR A 343 31.22 23.57 -19.48
C TYR A 343 31.60 22.12 -19.18
N VAL A 344 30.89 21.51 -18.23
CA VAL A 344 30.99 20.08 -17.97
C VAL A 344 29.78 19.41 -18.58
N ASP A 345 30.05 18.37 -19.36
CA ASP A 345 29.03 17.58 -20.02
C ASP A 345 28.29 16.67 -19.03
N TRP A 346 27.26 15.99 -19.53
CA TRP A 346 26.48 15.04 -18.75
C TRP A 346 27.28 13.82 -18.27
N SER A 347 28.49 13.56 -18.79
CA SER A 347 29.34 12.48 -18.29
C SER A 347 29.85 12.82 -16.89
N THR A 348 30.20 14.10 -16.67
CA THR A 348 30.59 14.60 -15.34
C THR A 348 29.45 14.48 -14.34
N PHE A 349 28.20 14.66 -14.76
CA PHE A 349 27.05 14.45 -13.89
C PHE A 349 26.96 13.00 -13.40
N LEU A 350 27.23 12.03 -14.27
CA LEU A 350 27.21 10.60 -13.91
C LEU A 350 28.36 10.25 -12.97
N ASP A 351 29.57 10.75 -13.23
CA ASP A 351 30.74 10.54 -12.37
C ASP A 351 30.53 11.13 -10.96
N GLU A 352 29.83 12.26 -10.88
CA GLU A 352 29.51 12.95 -9.63
C GLU A 352 28.07 12.69 -9.14
N LEU A 353 27.39 11.64 -9.60
CA LEU A 353 25.96 11.43 -9.37
C LEU A 353 25.57 11.50 -7.89
N GLU A 354 26.35 10.88 -7.00
CA GLU A 354 26.05 10.89 -5.57
C GLU A 354 26.27 12.25 -4.90
N LYS A 355 27.20 13.09 -5.41
CA LYS A 355 27.37 14.48 -4.97
C LYS A 355 26.13 15.30 -5.32
N TRP A 356 25.60 15.16 -6.54
CA TRP A 356 24.38 15.86 -6.96
C TRP A 356 23.14 15.35 -6.23
N LYS A 357 23.02 14.03 -6.00
CA LYS A 357 21.96 13.46 -5.16
C LYS A 357 22.06 13.93 -3.71
N ALA A 358 23.27 14.10 -3.16
CA ALA A 358 23.44 14.67 -1.82
C ALA A 358 22.97 16.12 -1.75
N LYS A 359 23.27 16.94 -2.78
CA LYS A 359 22.76 18.32 -2.89
C LYS A 359 21.23 18.34 -3.01
N ALA A 360 20.65 17.47 -3.83
CA ALA A 360 19.20 17.33 -3.96
C ALA A 360 18.54 16.92 -2.63
N ARG A 361 19.12 15.96 -1.91
CA ARG A 361 18.67 15.56 -0.57
C ARG A 361 18.74 16.73 0.43
N TYR A 362 19.76 17.58 0.33
CA TYR A 362 19.88 18.79 1.16
C TYR A 362 18.78 19.81 0.84
N GLU A 363 18.56 20.13 -0.44
CA GLU A 363 17.48 21.02 -0.88
C GLU A 363 16.11 20.51 -0.40
N PHE A 364 15.90 19.21 -0.53
CA PHE A 364 14.69 18.54 -0.07
C PHE A 364 14.50 18.60 1.46
N ALA A 365 15.57 18.35 2.23
CA ALA A 365 15.49 18.29 3.70
C ALA A 365 15.43 19.67 4.36
N VAL A 366 16.20 20.63 3.85
CA VAL A 366 16.39 21.95 4.47
C VAL A 366 15.44 22.98 3.86
N ASN A 367 15.46 23.12 2.53
CA ASN A 367 14.68 24.13 1.84
C ASN A 367 13.25 23.67 1.54
N LYS A 368 13.00 22.36 1.66
CA LYS A 368 11.70 21.72 1.43
C LYS A 368 11.09 22.13 0.09
N ARG A 369 11.92 22.14 -0.95
CA ARG A 369 11.56 22.42 -2.33
C ARG A 369 12.12 21.36 -3.26
N THR A 370 11.38 21.04 -4.32
CA THR A 370 11.85 20.17 -5.41
C THR A 370 11.50 20.79 -6.74
N TYR A 371 12.39 20.71 -7.72
CA TYR A 371 12.08 21.03 -9.09
C TYR A 371 11.21 19.93 -9.73
N ASN A 372 10.07 20.32 -10.30
CA ASN A 372 9.18 19.42 -11.01
C ASN A 372 8.55 20.15 -12.21
N GLN A 373 8.68 19.57 -13.41
CA GLN A 373 8.06 20.05 -14.66
C GLN A 373 8.17 21.57 -14.89
N GLY A 374 9.38 22.13 -14.81
CA GLY A 374 9.59 23.55 -15.11
C GLY A 374 9.47 24.50 -13.92
N SER A 375 9.02 24.04 -12.75
CA SER A 375 8.77 24.89 -11.59
C SER A 375 9.26 24.28 -10.28
N TYR A 376 9.58 25.12 -9.30
CA TYR A 376 9.81 24.66 -7.94
C TYR A 376 8.47 24.40 -7.24
N VAL A 377 8.43 23.29 -6.53
CA VAL A 377 7.31 22.88 -5.69
C VAL A 377 7.77 22.87 -4.25
N ASP A 378 7.13 23.68 -3.41
CA ASP A 378 7.31 23.62 -1.97
C ASP A 378 6.57 22.40 -1.39
N HIS A 379 7.24 21.69 -0.51
CA HIS A 379 6.72 20.53 0.20
C HIS A 379 7.04 20.65 1.70
N MET A 380 6.66 19.64 2.48
CA MET A 380 6.78 19.65 3.94
C MET A 380 7.75 18.57 4.45
N GLY A 381 8.67 18.13 3.58
CA GLY A 381 9.66 17.07 3.84
C GLY A 381 9.18 15.65 3.50
N VAL A 382 9.88 14.64 4.04
CA VAL A 382 9.52 13.21 3.94
C VAL A 382 8.61 12.82 5.11
N ILE A 383 7.55 12.07 4.86
CA ILE A 383 6.73 11.46 5.92
C ILE A 383 6.88 9.94 5.87
N PRO A 384 7.56 9.33 6.85
CA PRO A 384 7.57 7.88 6.98
C PRO A 384 6.24 7.39 7.55
N ARG A 385 5.71 6.30 6.99
CA ARG A 385 4.48 5.65 7.48
C ARG A 385 4.68 4.15 7.70
N PRO A 386 4.06 3.58 8.75
CA PRO A 386 3.87 2.13 8.87
C PRO A 386 3.24 1.56 7.59
N VAL A 387 3.58 0.32 7.23
CA VAL A 387 3.18 -0.30 5.96
C VAL A 387 1.65 -0.28 5.75
N ASP A 388 0.89 -0.57 6.81
CA ASP A 388 -0.58 -0.55 6.82
C ASP A 388 -1.20 0.86 6.74
N LYS A 389 -0.39 1.91 6.83
CA LYS A 389 -0.77 3.34 6.74
C LYS A 389 -0.12 4.04 5.53
N ARG A 390 0.46 3.28 4.61
CA ARG A 390 0.91 3.81 3.31
C ARG A 390 -0.26 3.89 2.33
N GLU A 391 -0.10 4.69 1.29
CA GLU A 391 -1.02 4.83 0.17
C GLU A 391 -1.38 3.48 -0.42
N ASN A 392 -2.62 3.32 -0.89
CA ASN A 392 -3.05 2.10 -1.54
C ASN A 392 -2.96 2.29 -3.06
N TYR A 393 -2.34 1.32 -3.71
CA TYR A 393 -2.27 1.19 -5.15
C TYR A 393 -3.00 -0.06 -5.58
N ILE A 394 -3.54 -0.01 -6.80
CA ILE A 394 -4.18 -1.16 -7.45
C ILE A 394 -3.51 -1.38 -8.79
N LYS A 395 -3.07 -2.63 -9.04
CA LYS A 395 -2.39 -3.05 -10.25
C LYS A 395 -2.64 -4.53 -10.50
N ARG A 396 -2.29 -5.01 -11.69
CA ARG A 396 -2.27 -6.43 -12.00
C ARG A 396 -0.97 -7.07 -11.53
N CYS A 397 -1.06 -8.18 -10.81
CA CYS A 397 0.10 -8.97 -10.41
C CYS A 397 0.60 -9.76 -11.61
N VAL A 398 1.70 -9.38 -12.23
CA VAL A 398 2.19 -10.08 -13.43
C VAL A 398 3.31 -11.07 -13.14
N GLY A 399 3.94 -10.96 -11.97
CA GLY A 399 4.96 -11.90 -11.49
C GLY A 399 4.79 -12.19 -10.01
N ILE A 400 4.94 -13.47 -9.68
CA ILE A 400 4.82 -14.01 -8.32
C ILE A 400 6.20 -14.50 -7.82
N PRO A 401 6.35 -14.83 -6.52
CA PRO A 401 7.62 -15.29 -5.96
C PRO A 401 8.17 -16.50 -6.72
N GLY A 402 9.43 -16.45 -7.12
CA GLY A 402 10.10 -17.50 -7.89
C GLY A 402 10.05 -17.32 -9.41
N ASP A 403 9.34 -16.31 -9.92
CA ASP A 403 9.31 -16.03 -11.35
C ASP A 403 10.57 -15.32 -11.85
N SER A 404 10.85 -15.50 -13.13
CA SER A 404 11.71 -14.60 -13.91
C SER A 404 10.86 -13.77 -14.88
N LEU A 405 11.12 -12.48 -14.95
CA LEU A 405 10.43 -11.55 -15.84
C LEU A 405 11.41 -10.85 -16.77
N GLU A 406 10.96 -10.59 -17.99
CA GLU A 406 11.60 -9.72 -18.96
C GLU A 406 10.53 -9.05 -19.82
N VAL A 407 10.82 -7.87 -20.35
CA VAL A 407 9.97 -7.19 -21.33
C VAL A 407 10.81 -6.95 -22.57
N ILE A 408 10.31 -7.37 -23.73
CA ILE A 408 10.98 -7.18 -25.02
C ILE A 408 9.93 -6.58 -25.96
N ASP A 409 10.22 -5.41 -26.52
CA ASP A 409 9.34 -4.71 -27.47
C ASP A 409 7.89 -4.59 -26.99
N ALA A 410 7.73 -4.16 -25.73
CA ALA A 410 6.49 -4.02 -24.98
C ALA A 410 5.74 -5.33 -24.67
N GLN A 411 6.22 -6.48 -25.12
CA GLN A 411 5.71 -7.80 -24.74
C GLN A 411 6.35 -8.27 -23.43
N LEU A 412 5.52 -8.61 -22.45
CA LEU A 412 5.98 -9.20 -21.18
C LEU A 412 6.19 -10.70 -21.37
N TYR A 413 7.29 -11.23 -20.84
CA TYR A 413 7.55 -12.66 -20.73
C TYR A 413 7.68 -13.05 -19.26
N VAL A 414 7.06 -14.16 -18.88
CA VAL A 414 7.13 -14.78 -17.55
C VAL A 414 7.73 -16.16 -17.72
N ASN A 415 8.88 -16.40 -17.09
CA ASN A 415 9.62 -17.66 -17.21
C ASN A 415 9.91 -18.03 -18.67
N GLY A 416 10.24 -17.03 -19.50
CA GLY A 416 10.52 -17.18 -20.93
C GLY A 416 9.29 -17.40 -21.82
N THR A 417 8.07 -17.45 -21.25
CA THR A 417 6.82 -17.59 -22.01
C THR A 417 6.12 -16.23 -22.13
N PRO A 418 5.63 -15.83 -23.31
CA PRO A 418 4.91 -14.56 -23.45
C PRO A 418 3.64 -14.54 -22.60
N ALA A 419 3.49 -13.50 -21.79
CA ALA A 419 2.29 -13.24 -21.01
C ALA A 419 1.11 -12.88 -21.92
N PRO A 420 -0.14 -13.24 -21.54
CA PRO A 420 -1.31 -12.84 -22.30
C PRO A 420 -1.45 -11.31 -22.32
N ILE A 421 -1.91 -10.78 -23.45
CA ILE A 421 -2.36 -9.39 -23.58
C ILE A 421 -3.83 -9.37 -23.14
N PHE A 422 -4.13 -8.62 -22.08
CA PHE A 422 -5.50 -8.51 -21.57
C PHE A 422 -6.36 -7.64 -22.48
N GLU A 423 -7.66 -7.89 -22.50
CA GLU A 423 -8.67 -7.17 -23.31
C GLU A 423 -8.56 -5.65 -23.19
N HIS A 424 -8.25 -5.17 -21.98
CA HIS A 424 -8.16 -3.76 -21.62
C HIS A 424 -6.71 -3.26 -21.45
N GLN A 425 -5.72 -4.06 -21.84
CA GLN A 425 -4.33 -3.63 -21.83
C GLN A 425 -4.08 -2.66 -22.98
N ASN A 426 -3.57 -1.46 -22.66
CA ASN A 426 -3.29 -0.43 -23.65
C ASN A 426 -1.82 -0.45 -24.07
N LEU A 427 -1.58 -0.38 -25.38
CA LEU A 427 -0.25 -0.19 -25.97
C LEU A 427 -0.20 1.13 -26.76
N ARG A 428 1.01 1.69 -26.91
CA ARG A 428 1.24 2.98 -27.57
C ARG A 428 1.47 2.78 -29.07
N TYR A 429 0.73 3.53 -29.88
CA TYR A 429 0.83 3.57 -31.32
C TYR A 429 1.01 5.01 -31.80
N GLU A 430 1.78 5.20 -32.84
CA GLU A 430 1.94 6.46 -33.56
C GLU A 430 1.02 6.48 -34.79
N ALA A 431 0.35 7.61 -35.00
CA ALA A 431 -0.53 7.89 -36.12
C ALA A 431 -0.25 9.29 -36.70
N ASP A 432 -0.62 9.49 -37.96
CA ASP A 432 -0.63 10.83 -38.58
C ASP A 432 -1.85 11.62 -38.08
N ARG A 433 -1.61 12.84 -37.59
CA ARG A 433 -2.62 13.73 -37.02
C ARG A 433 -3.70 14.10 -38.04
N ASN A 434 -3.34 14.28 -39.32
CA ASN A 434 -4.28 14.64 -40.37
C ASN A 434 -5.26 13.50 -40.67
N GLN A 435 -4.80 12.26 -40.54
CA GLN A 435 -5.66 11.09 -40.72
C GLN A 435 -6.70 10.98 -39.58
N LEU A 436 -6.32 11.34 -38.35
CA LEU A 436 -7.21 11.31 -37.18
C LEU A 436 -8.33 12.35 -37.23
N ALA A 437 -8.11 13.51 -37.88
CA ALA A 437 -9.13 14.53 -38.02
C ALA A 437 -10.41 14.01 -38.70
N SER A 438 -10.28 13.01 -39.57
CA SER A 438 -11.41 12.38 -40.26
C SER A 438 -12.14 11.33 -39.40
N LEU A 439 -11.55 10.90 -38.28
CA LEU A 439 -12.04 9.83 -37.41
C LEU A 439 -12.57 10.29 -36.06
N VAL A 440 -12.69 11.60 -35.81
CA VAL A 440 -13.14 12.16 -34.53
C VAL A 440 -14.44 11.50 -34.03
N GLY A 441 -15.41 11.27 -34.92
CA GLY A 441 -16.67 10.60 -34.56
C GLY A 441 -16.50 9.14 -34.12
N LEU A 442 -15.57 8.41 -34.73
CA LEU A 442 -15.23 7.03 -34.35
C LEU A 442 -14.44 7.01 -33.04
N MET A 443 -13.42 7.86 -32.93
CA MET A 443 -12.60 8.01 -31.72
C MET A 443 -13.45 8.37 -30.50
N ASN A 444 -14.43 9.28 -30.66
CA ASN A 444 -15.36 9.64 -29.58
C ASN A 444 -16.22 8.45 -29.13
N ARG A 445 -16.67 7.58 -30.05
CA ARG A 445 -17.41 6.35 -29.68
C ARG A 445 -16.55 5.36 -28.90
N MET A 446 -15.25 5.34 -29.16
CA MET A 446 -14.27 4.49 -28.47
C MET A 446 -13.80 5.10 -27.13
N GLY A 447 -14.16 6.35 -26.85
CA GLY A 447 -13.70 7.11 -25.69
C GLY A 447 -12.22 7.51 -25.80
N LEU A 448 -11.79 7.87 -27.01
CA LEU A 448 -10.46 8.39 -27.34
C LEU A 448 -10.51 9.90 -27.59
N GLU A 449 -11.22 10.64 -26.74
CA GLU A 449 -11.29 12.09 -26.85
C GLU A 449 -9.98 12.77 -26.41
N GLU A 450 -9.65 13.90 -27.02
CA GLU A 450 -8.50 14.72 -26.63
C GLU A 450 -8.61 15.17 -25.16
N ASN A 451 -7.51 15.04 -24.41
CA ASN A 451 -7.40 15.35 -22.97
C ASN A 451 -8.19 14.46 -21.99
N ARG A 452 -8.80 13.36 -22.47
CA ARG A 452 -9.43 12.38 -21.58
C ARG A 452 -8.48 11.22 -21.28
N ASP A 453 -8.17 11.02 -20.00
CA ASP A 453 -7.44 9.85 -19.47
C ASP A 453 -6.11 9.53 -20.18
N TYR A 454 -5.46 10.55 -20.75
CA TYR A 454 -4.19 10.48 -21.49
C TYR A 454 -4.18 9.44 -22.62
N ARG A 455 -5.33 9.16 -23.24
CA ARG A 455 -5.44 8.11 -24.29
C ARG A 455 -5.02 8.58 -25.68
N VAL A 456 -5.03 9.88 -25.90
CA VAL A 456 -4.54 10.54 -27.12
C VAL A 456 -3.64 11.68 -26.71
N SER A 457 -2.44 11.73 -27.27
CA SER A 457 -1.47 12.83 -27.09
C SER A 457 -1.02 13.29 -28.47
N TYR A 458 -0.98 14.60 -28.69
CA TYR A 458 -0.51 15.19 -29.93
C TYR A 458 0.89 15.76 -29.72
N ASP A 459 1.76 15.54 -30.71
CA ASP A 459 3.04 16.24 -30.81
C ASP A 459 2.85 17.60 -31.50
N ASP A 460 3.81 18.51 -31.35
CA ASP A 460 3.79 19.89 -31.86
C ASP A 460 3.83 19.98 -33.39
N GLN A 461 4.05 18.86 -34.09
CA GLN A 461 4.20 18.80 -35.55
C GLN A 461 3.00 18.15 -36.25
N THR A 462 3.08 16.85 -36.57
CA THR A 462 2.13 16.12 -37.43
C THR A 462 1.74 14.76 -36.87
N LYS A 463 2.23 14.38 -35.70
CA LYS A 463 2.08 13.05 -35.12
C LYS A 463 1.13 13.07 -33.94
N ALA A 464 0.49 11.93 -33.73
CA ALA A 464 -0.33 11.66 -32.56
C ALA A 464 0.02 10.29 -31.99
N PHE A 465 0.08 10.20 -30.67
CA PHE A 465 0.22 8.96 -29.93
C PHE A 465 -1.13 8.52 -29.39
N LEU A 466 -1.48 7.28 -29.66
CA LEU A 466 -2.72 6.63 -29.27
C LEU A 466 -2.42 5.47 -28.33
N PHE A 467 -3.13 5.39 -27.21
CA PHE A 467 -3.02 4.30 -26.25
C PHE A 467 -4.22 3.37 -26.38
N LEU A 468 -4.07 2.36 -27.21
CA LEU A 468 -5.16 1.53 -27.73
C LEU A 468 -5.16 0.13 -27.10
N THR A 469 -6.34 -0.39 -26.84
CA THR A 469 -6.53 -1.83 -26.60
C THR A 469 -6.31 -2.61 -27.90
N ALA A 470 -6.19 -3.94 -27.81
CA ALA A 470 -6.07 -4.79 -28.99
C ALA A 470 -7.28 -4.67 -29.94
N GLU A 471 -8.48 -4.53 -29.40
CA GLU A 471 -9.71 -4.35 -30.18
C GLU A 471 -9.77 -2.98 -30.85
N GLU A 472 -9.45 -1.92 -30.11
CA GLU A 472 -9.44 -0.55 -30.63
C GLU A 472 -8.38 -0.37 -31.72
N HIS A 473 -7.19 -0.97 -31.54
CA HIS A 473 -6.17 -1.02 -32.57
C HIS A 473 -6.69 -1.73 -33.83
N LYS A 474 -7.36 -2.88 -33.67
CA LYS A 474 -7.93 -3.64 -34.80
C LYS A 474 -9.01 -2.85 -35.55
N GLU A 475 -9.79 -2.02 -34.87
CA GLU A 475 -10.81 -1.17 -35.49
C GLU A 475 -10.17 0.01 -36.22
N LEU A 476 -9.29 0.78 -35.55
CA LEU A 476 -8.68 1.97 -36.14
C LEU A 476 -7.71 1.66 -37.28
N SER A 477 -6.99 0.53 -37.22
CA SER A 477 -6.07 0.10 -38.29
C SER A 477 -6.76 -0.20 -39.62
N GLN A 478 -8.09 -0.32 -39.66
CA GLN A 478 -8.86 -0.44 -40.90
C GLN A 478 -8.99 0.90 -41.65
N HIS A 479 -8.78 2.01 -40.94
CA HIS A 479 -9.01 3.35 -41.45
C HIS A 479 -7.72 4.16 -41.58
N ILE A 480 -6.73 3.91 -40.73
CA ILE A 480 -5.48 4.69 -40.66
C ILE A 480 -4.27 3.80 -40.44
N THR A 481 -3.09 4.34 -40.76
CA THR A 481 -1.83 3.66 -40.45
C THR A 481 -1.49 3.87 -38.98
N LEU A 482 -1.38 2.75 -38.25
CA LEU A 482 -0.94 2.72 -36.86
C LEU A 482 0.40 1.99 -36.80
N THR A 483 1.43 2.66 -36.28
CA THR A 483 2.75 2.05 -36.08
C THR A 483 2.99 1.87 -34.60
N PRO A 484 3.31 0.67 -34.09
CA PRO A 484 3.70 0.49 -32.70
C PRO A 484 4.86 1.44 -32.34
N LYS A 485 4.70 2.23 -31.27
CA LYS A 485 5.74 3.15 -30.83
C LYS A 485 6.41 2.62 -29.57
N LEU A 486 7.51 1.92 -29.76
CA LEU A 486 8.40 1.52 -28.69
C LEU A 486 9.15 2.74 -28.13
N ASP A 487 9.56 2.71 -26.86
CA ASP A 487 10.55 3.69 -26.40
C ASP A 487 11.82 3.46 -27.22
N GLU A 488 12.44 4.55 -27.70
CA GLU A 488 13.46 4.52 -28.75
C GLU A 488 14.41 3.34 -28.62
N ASP A 489 14.54 2.61 -29.73
CA ASP A 489 15.15 1.30 -29.80
C ASP A 489 16.51 1.24 -29.07
N VAL A 490 16.65 0.17 -28.31
CA VAL A 490 17.94 -0.43 -27.88
C VAL A 490 18.94 -0.55 -29.07
N ALA A 491 18.45 -0.48 -30.32
CA ALA A 491 19.22 -0.52 -31.55
C ALA A 491 19.81 0.84 -32.02
N TYR A 492 19.33 2.00 -31.55
CA TYR A 492 19.96 3.29 -31.87
C TYR A 492 21.23 3.50 -31.02
N TYR A 493 21.21 2.99 -29.78
CA TYR A 493 22.33 2.99 -28.84
C TYR A 493 23.02 1.63 -28.79
N LYS A 494 23.61 1.18 -29.90
CA LYS A 494 24.43 -0.05 -29.91
C LYS A 494 25.69 0.05 -29.02
N ASN A 495 26.03 1.24 -28.55
CA ASN A 495 27.09 1.46 -27.57
C ASN A 495 26.48 1.89 -26.23
N PHE A 496 26.67 1.06 -25.21
CA PHE A 496 26.27 1.32 -23.82
C PHE A 496 26.96 2.55 -23.18
N ASP A 497 27.81 3.24 -23.93
CA ASP A 497 28.57 4.42 -23.51
C ASP A 497 27.89 5.75 -23.84
N ASP A 498 26.70 5.73 -24.44
CA ASP A 498 25.94 6.97 -24.60
C ASP A 498 25.46 7.51 -23.23
N VAL A 499 25.87 8.73 -22.94
CA VAL A 499 25.65 9.42 -21.66
C VAL A 499 24.17 9.71 -21.45
N GLU A 500 23.45 10.08 -22.51
CA GLU A 500 22.02 10.38 -22.46
C GLU A 500 21.20 9.14 -22.11
N MET A 501 21.55 7.99 -22.70
CA MET A 501 20.97 6.70 -22.33
C MET A 501 21.21 6.36 -20.85
N LYS A 502 22.43 6.52 -20.33
CA LYS A 502 22.75 6.26 -18.90
C LYS A 502 21.96 7.17 -17.96
N ILE A 503 21.64 8.39 -18.37
CA ILE A 503 20.76 9.30 -17.63
C ILE A 503 19.31 8.80 -17.67
N ASN A 504 18.82 8.37 -18.82
CA ASN A 504 17.46 7.84 -18.97
C ASN A 504 17.23 6.58 -18.11
N ASN A 505 18.26 5.76 -17.90
CA ASN A 505 18.23 4.58 -17.03
C ASN A 505 17.87 4.90 -15.57
N LEU A 506 18.05 6.16 -15.13
CA LEU A 506 17.69 6.60 -13.78
C LEU A 506 16.17 6.77 -13.57
N SER A 507 15.37 6.68 -14.65
CA SER A 507 13.91 6.81 -14.60
C SER A 507 13.21 5.51 -14.18
N TYR A 508 13.78 4.35 -14.52
CA TYR A 508 13.18 3.03 -14.28
C TYR A 508 13.94 2.24 -13.23
N TYR A 509 13.25 1.38 -12.48
CA TYR A 509 13.87 0.49 -11.50
C TYR A 509 14.94 -0.40 -12.18
N PRO A 510 16.13 -0.58 -11.58
CA PRO A 510 16.59 -0.16 -10.25
C PRO A 510 17.17 1.27 -10.14
N LYS A 511 17.01 2.12 -11.16
CA LYS A 511 17.50 3.51 -11.23
C LYS A 511 19.02 3.62 -11.12
N HIS A 512 19.70 2.88 -11.99
CA HIS A 512 21.16 2.80 -12.03
C HIS A 512 21.68 3.05 -13.45
N PRO A 513 22.76 3.85 -13.65
CA PRO A 513 23.28 4.18 -14.98
C PRO A 513 23.57 2.97 -15.87
N ASP A 514 24.07 1.88 -15.28
CA ASP A 514 24.46 0.66 -16.00
C ASP A 514 23.30 -0.31 -16.28
N VAL A 515 22.07 -0.01 -15.86
CA VAL A 515 20.91 -0.89 -16.07
C VAL A 515 19.91 -0.24 -17.03
N HIS A 516 19.98 -0.68 -18.29
CA HIS A 516 19.11 -0.23 -19.35
C HIS A 516 17.72 -0.87 -19.28
N ASN A 517 16.78 -0.15 -18.69
CA ASN A 517 15.36 -0.49 -18.62
C ASN A 517 14.52 0.70 -19.12
N THR A 518 13.49 0.43 -19.90
CA THR A 518 12.50 1.38 -20.41
C THR A 518 11.09 0.85 -20.14
N SER A 519 10.04 1.58 -20.59
CA SER A 519 8.68 1.07 -20.43
C SER A 519 8.36 -0.12 -21.34
N THR A 520 9.14 -0.28 -22.43
CA THR A 520 8.97 -1.30 -23.47
C THR A 520 10.05 -2.36 -23.48
N ASN A 521 11.21 -2.12 -22.88
CA ASN A 521 12.29 -3.09 -22.79
C ASN A 521 12.82 -3.15 -21.36
N PHE A 522 12.74 -4.32 -20.73
CA PHE A 522 13.12 -4.50 -19.34
C PHE A 522 13.93 -5.79 -19.22
N GLN A 523 15.17 -5.66 -18.74
CA GLN A 523 16.11 -6.78 -18.67
C GLN A 523 15.55 -7.94 -17.85
N LYS A 524 16.01 -9.15 -18.13
CA LYS A 524 15.60 -10.33 -17.37
C LYS A 524 16.07 -10.26 -15.92
N PHE A 525 15.14 -10.42 -14.98
CA PHE A 525 15.42 -10.45 -13.55
C PHE A 525 14.59 -11.51 -12.84
N TYR A 526 15.02 -11.88 -11.63
CA TYR A 526 14.36 -12.84 -10.77
C TYR A 526 13.53 -12.15 -9.68
N ILE A 527 12.32 -12.66 -9.42
CA ILE A 527 11.44 -12.22 -8.34
C ILE A 527 11.68 -13.11 -7.12
N PRO A 528 12.23 -12.56 -6.02
CA PRO A 528 12.59 -13.38 -4.88
C PRO A 528 11.40 -14.03 -4.18
N ARG A 529 11.58 -15.29 -3.77
CA ARG A 529 10.70 -15.99 -2.83
C ARG A 529 11.39 -16.13 -1.50
N LYS A 530 10.58 -16.09 -0.44
CA LYS A 530 11.04 -16.27 0.93
C LYS A 530 11.86 -17.56 1.06
N GLY A 531 13.05 -17.44 1.65
CA GLY A 531 14.00 -18.53 1.85
C GLY A 531 14.90 -18.83 0.65
N ASP A 532 14.72 -18.17 -0.49
CA ASP A 532 15.67 -18.29 -1.59
C ASP A 532 17.00 -17.63 -1.24
N LYS A 533 18.08 -18.20 -1.76
CA LYS A 533 19.44 -17.73 -1.52
C LYS A 533 20.12 -17.32 -2.82
N ILE A 534 20.71 -16.13 -2.87
CA ILE A 534 21.46 -15.63 -4.03
C ILE A 534 22.90 -15.31 -3.65
N GLN A 535 23.84 -15.51 -4.58
CA GLN A 535 25.21 -15.01 -4.44
C GLN A 535 25.23 -13.52 -4.79
N LEU A 536 25.89 -12.69 -3.98
CA LEU A 536 26.01 -11.26 -4.22
C LEU A 536 27.09 -10.98 -5.27
N THR A 537 26.70 -10.24 -6.31
CA THR A 537 27.57 -9.87 -7.43
C THR A 537 27.31 -8.41 -7.79
N ARG A 538 28.27 -7.76 -8.44
CA ARG A 538 28.12 -6.37 -8.88
C ARG A 538 26.87 -6.12 -9.72
N LYS A 539 26.43 -7.10 -10.51
CA LYS A 539 25.24 -6.98 -11.37
C LYS A 539 23.94 -7.12 -10.60
N ASN A 540 23.81 -8.11 -9.71
CA ASN A 540 22.53 -8.38 -9.04
C ASN A 540 22.31 -7.54 -7.77
N VAL A 541 23.37 -7.06 -7.12
CA VAL A 541 23.26 -6.16 -5.96
C VAL A 541 22.47 -4.90 -6.32
N ILE A 542 22.65 -4.38 -7.55
CA ILE A 542 21.89 -3.22 -8.04
C ILE A 542 20.37 -3.48 -7.97
N TRP A 543 19.93 -4.70 -8.26
CA TRP A 543 18.52 -5.09 -8.25
C TRP A 543 17.97 -5.38 -6.85
N TYR A 544 18.80 -5.89 -5.94
CA TYR A 544 18.33 -6.42 -4.65
C TYR A 544 18.75 -5.58 -3.44
N LYS A 545 19.61 -4.57 -3.59
CA LYS A 545 20.00 -3.67 -2.51
C LYS A 545 18.80 -3.03 -1.83
N ARG A 546 17.79 -2.58 -2.59
CA ARG A 546 16.55 -2.02 -2.03
C ARG A 546 15.74 -3.05 -1.25
N VAL A 547 15.74 -4.31 -1.70
CA VAL A 547 15.07 -5.42 -1.00
C VAL A 547 15.68 -5.62 0.39
N ILE A 548 17.01 -5.77 0.44
CA ILE A 548 17.79 -5.98 1.65
C ILE A 548 17.60 -4.81 2.63
N THR A 549 17.68 -3.58 2.12
CA THR A 549 17.68 -2.36 2.95
C THR A 549 16.30 -1.85 3.31
N ALA A 550 15.50 -1.46 2.32
CA ALA A 550 14.24 -0.75 2.55
C ALA A 550 13.09 -1.66 2.99
N TYR A 551 13.12 -2.93 2.58
CA TYR A 551 12.01 -3.86 2.83
C TYR A 551 12.31 -4.81 4.00
N GLU A 552 13.52 -5.37 4.05
CA GLU A 552 13.90 -6.33 5.11
C GLU A 552 14.67 -5.66 6.26
N GLY A 553 15.10 -4.41 6.09
CA GLY A 553 15.57 -3.57 7.20
C GLY A 553 17.04 -3.73 7.58
N HIS A 554 17.84 -4.40 6.74
CA HIS A 554 19.26 -4.59 6.97
C HIS A 554 20.08 -3.38 6.52
N THR A 555 21.23 -3.18 7.15
CA THR A 555 22.25 -2.24 6.64
C THR A 555 23.03 -2.89 5.50
N PHE A 556 23.46 -2.10 4.51
CA PHE A 556 24.21 -2.60 3.36
C PHE A 556 25.33 -1.63 3.00
N GLU A 557 26.57 -2.13 2.99
CA GLU A 557 27.76 -1.36 2.61
C GLU A 557 28.56 -2.11 1.54
N GLU A 558 29.12 -1.37 0.57
CA GLU A 558 30.05 -1.88 -0.43
C GLU A 558 31.40 -1.18 -0.22
N LYS A 559 32.46 -1.95 0.01
CA LYS A 559 33.82 -1.45 0.22
C LYS A 559 34.80 -2.35 -0.54
N ASP A 560 35.65 -1.76 -1.37
CA ASP A 560 36.69 -2.47 -2.12
C ASP A 560 36.17 -3.71 -2.91
N GLY A 561 34.93 -3.63 -3.43
CA GLY A 561 34.28 -4.71 -4.15
C GLY A 561 33.71 -5.84 -3.28
N GLN A 562 33.74 -5.69 -1.96
CA GLN A 562 33.13 -6.59 -0.99
C GLN A 562 31.83 -6.01 -0.45
N TYR A 563 30.89 -6.89 -0.09
CA TYR A 563 29.58 -6.51 0.44
C TYR A 563 29.50 -6.83 1.93
N TYR A 564 28.95 -5.90 2.70
CA TYR A 564 28.71 -6.07 4.12
C TYR A 564 27.23 -5.86 4.42
N ILE A 565 26.63 -6.82 5.13
CA ILE A 565 25.24 -6.75 5.59
C ILE A 565 25.28 -6.81 7.11
N ASP A 566 24.71 -5.80 7.78
CA ASP A 566 24.77 -5.67 9.25
C ASP A 566 26.19 -5.68 9.84
N GLY A 567 27.13 -5.13 9.07
CA GLY A 567 28.54 -5.02 9.42
C GLY A 567 29.36 -6.29 9.17
N GLU A 568 28.73 -7.39 8.76
CA GLU A 568 29.40 -8.66 8.47
C GLU A 568 29.64 -8.86 6.97
N LEU A 569 30.79 -9.44 6.61
CA LEU A 569 31.12 -9.75 5.22
C LEU A 569 30.13 -10.77 4.65
N ALA A 570 29.42 -10.40 3.60
CA ALA A 570 28.38 -11.19 2.97
C ALA A 570 28.75 -11.53 1.52
N ASN A 571 28.82 -12.83 1.21
CA ASN A 571 28.96 -13.32 -0.18
C ASN A 571 27.60 -13.70 -0.78
N ASP A 572 26.58 -13.84 0.06
CA ASP A 572 25.26 -14.28 -0.31
C ASP A 572 24.19 -13.62 0.56
N TYR A 573 22.94 -13.75 0.13
CA TYR A 573 21.79 -13.23 0.85
C TYR A 573 20.61 -14.18 0.75
N THR A 574 19.87 -14.32 1.85
CA THR A 574 18.64 -15.14 1.92
C THR A 574 17.45 -14.22 2.13
N PHE A 575 16.49 -14.26 1.21
CA PHE A 575 15.32 -13.38 1.28
C PHE A 575 14.36 -13.81 2.41
N GLU A 576 13.86 -12.85 3.17
CA GLU A 576 12.99 -13.06 4.32
C GLU A 576 11.49 -12.98 3.97
N MET A 577 11.18 -12.36 2.83
CA MET A 577 9.82 -12.16 2.33
C MET A 577 9.59 -12.68 0.91
N ASN A 578 8.32 -12.91 0.59
CA ASN A 578 7.87 -13.11 -0.78
C ASN A 578 7.70 -11.76 -1.49
N TYR A 579 8.12 -11.69 -2.75
CA TYR A 579 8.01 -10.48 -3.57
C TYR A 579 7.14 -10.69 -4.80
N TYR A 580 6.55 -9.59 -5.26
CA TYR A 580 5.64 -9.56 -6.40
C TYR A 580 6.01 -8.43 -7.35
N TRP A 581 5.63 -8.60 -8.61
CA TRP A 581 5.75 -7.56 -9.63
C TRP A 581 4.38 -7.14 -10.12
N MET A 582 4.11 -5.84 -10.00
CA MET A 582 2.79 -5.25 -10.25
C MET A 582 2.86 -4.30 -11.43
N MET A 583 1.97 -4.45 -12.41
CA MET A 583 1.91 -3.59 -13.61
C MET A 583 0.49 -3.09 -13.86
N GLY A 584 0.37 -1.86 -14.37
CA GLY A 584 -0.91 -1.31 -14.78
C GLY A 584 -1.32 -1.83 -16.16
N ASP A 585 -2.63 -1.97 -16.39
CA ASP A 585 -3.14 -2.33 -17.72
C ASP A 585 -2.90 -1.18 -18.72
N ASN A 586 -2.89 0.07 -18.25
CA ASN A 586 -2.44 1.21 -19.03
C ASN A 586 -0.90 1.32 -19.02
N ARG A 587 -0.24 0.45 -19.80
CA ARG A 587 1.22 0.19 -19.72
C ARG A 587 2.11 1.42 -19.87
N TYR A 588 1.68 2.46 -20.58
CA TYR A 588 2.51 3.65 -20.80
C TYR A 588 2.13 4.83 -19.90
N ASN A 589 1.01 4.75 -19.19
CA ASN A 589 0.54 5.77 -18.27
C ASN A 589 0.24 5.17 -16.88
N SER A 590 1.17 4.35 -16.40
CA SER A 590 1.08 3.68 -15.12
C SER A 590 2.44 3.77 -14.43
N ALA A 591 2.50 4.54 -13.35
CA ALA A 591 3.53 4.34 -12.35
C ALA A 591 3.25 2.97 -11.69
N ASP A 592 4.17 2.03 -11.87
CA ASP A 592 4.09 0.65 -11.39
C ASP A 592 5.47 0.08 -11.04
N SER A 593 5.61 -1.24 -10.87
CA SER A 593 6.88 -1.86 -10.46
C SER A 593 8.05 -1.54 -11.39
N ARG A 594 7.81 -1.14 -12.66
CA ARG A 594 8.89 -0.64 -13.53
C ARG A 594 9.55 0.65 -13.02
N VAL A 595 8.86 1.40 -12.16
CA VAL A 595 9.37 2.66 -11.57
C VAL A 595 9.96 2.42 -10.18
N TRP A 596 9.22 1.73 -9.29
CA TRP A 596 9.61 1.56 -7.88
C TRP A 596 10.14 0.17 -7.49
N GLY A 597 10.02 -0.82 -8.38
CA GLY A 597 10.50 -2.18 -8.16
C GLY A 597 9.51 -3.12 -7.47
N PHE A 598 10.07 -4.02 -6.65
CA PHE A 598 9.33 -5.11 -6.03
C PHE A 598 8.27 -4.64 -5.03
N VAL A 599 7.18 -5.40 -4.94
CA VAL A 599 6.14 -5.28 -3.90
C VAL A 599 6.31 -6.43 -2.91
N PRO A 600 6.70 -6.20 -1.65
CA PRO A 600 6.82 -7.27 -0.67
C PRO A 600 5.45 -7.76 -0.15
N GLU A 601 5.40 -8.98 0.39
CA GLU A 601 4.15 -9.62 0.83
C GLU A 601 3.41 -8.88 1.95
N ASP A 602 4.11 -8.12 2.78
CA ASP A 602 3.55 -7.29 3.84
C ASP A 602 2.81 -6.07 3.30
N HIS A 603 3.04 -5.69 2.05
CA HIS A 603 2.32 -4.62 1.37
C HIS A 603 1.01 -5.08 0.77
N ILE A 604 0.82 -6.37 0.48
CA ILE A 604 -0.41 -6.89 -0.13
C ILE A 604 -1.61 -6.65 0.80
N VAL A 605 -2.68 -6.02 0.30
CA VAL A 605 -3.90 -5.75 1.08
C VAL A 605 -4.96 -6.80 0.79
N GLY A 606 -5.27 -7.05 -0.47
CA GLY A 606 -6.29 -8.03 -0.88
C GLY A 606 -6.56 -8.02 -2.38
N LYS A 607 -7.50 -8.89 -2.81
CA LYS A 607 -7.92 -9.01 -4.21
C LYS A 607 -9.05 -8.05 -4.51
N ALA A 608 -8.93 -7.24 -5.56
CA ALA A 608 -10.05 -6.44 -6.04
C ALA A 608 -11.12 -7.38 -6.62
N SER A 609 -12.36 -7.31 -6.12
CA SER A 609 -13.40 -8.30 -6.47
C SER A 609 -14.57 -7.73 -7.25
N LEU A 610 -15.11 -6.58 -6.84
CA LEU A 610 -16.38 -6.07 -7.35
C LEU A 610 -16.37 -4.54 -7.39
N VAL A 611 -16.76 -3.95 -8.53
CA VAL A 611 -17.14 -2.54 -8.62
C VAL A 611 -18.60 -2.44 -8.20
N TRP A 612 -18.89 -1.79 -7.06
CA TRP A 612 -20.25 -1.67 -6.54
C TRP A 612 -20.92 -0.35 -6.94
N LEU A 613 -20.13 0.67 -7.27
CA LEU A 613 -20.61 1.97 -7.74
C LEU A 613 -19.56 2.56 -8.71
N SER A 614 -20.00 3.30 -9.72
CA SER A 614 -19.10 4.04 -10.60
C SER A 614 -19.65 5.44 -10.87
N LYS A 615 -18.85 6.45 -10.53
CA LYS A 615 -19.18 7.87 -10.74
C LYS A 615 -18.26 8.44 -11.80
N ASN A 616 -18.81 9.11 -12.80
CA ASN A 616 -18.00 9.79 -13.79
C ASN A 616 -17.39 11.08 -13.18
N PRO A 617 -16.09 11.35 -13.35
CA PRO A 617 -15.47 12.61 -12.93
C PRO A 617 -16.19 13.86 -13.45
N ASN A 618 -16.76 13.77 -14.66
CA ASN A 618 -17.49 14.88 -15.30
C ASN A 618 -18.97 14.98 -14.86
N GLY A 619 -19.40 14.13 -13.92
CA GLY A 619 -20.76 14.10 -13.40
C GLY A 619 -21.58 12.91 -13.89
N GLY A 620 -22.55 12.49 -13.06
CA GLY A 620 -23.40 11.32 -13.32
C GLY A 620 -22.81 9.99 -12.84
N PHE A 621 -23.64 8.95 -12.92
CA PHE A 621 -23.28 7.58 -12.56
C PHE A 621 -23.19 6.70 -13.82
N ARG A 622 -22.22 5.79 -13.84
CA ARG A 622 -22.05 4.77 -14.89
C ARG A 622 -22.77 3.50 -14.45
N THR A 623 -24.09 3.46 -14.64
CA THR A 623 -24.96 2.38 -14.13
C THR A 623 -24.64 1.02 -14.74
N GLU A 624 -24.10 1.00 -15.96
CA GLU A 624 -23.60 -0.21 -16.64
C GLU A 624 -22.43 -0.89 -15.91
N ARG A 625 -21.75 -0.17 -15.01
CA ARG A 625 -20.64 -0.70 -14.21
C ARG A 625 -21.04 -1.13 -12.79
N PHE A 626 -22.29 -0.93 -12.40
CA PHE A 626 -22.74 -1.26 -11.04
C PHE A 626 -22.74 -2.77 -10.83
N PHE A 627 -22.18 -3.21 -9.70
CA PHE A 627 -22.06 -4.62 -9.33
C PHE A 627 -21.35 -5.48 -10.39
N THR A 628 -20.36 -4.92 -11.08
CA THR A 628 -19.55 -5.65 -12.05
C THR A 628 -18.36 -6.33 -11.37
N TRP A 629 -18.19 -7.62 -11.66
CA TRP A 629 -17.07 -8.40 -11.15
C TRP A 629 -15.79 -8.03 -11.90
N ILE A 630 -14.71 -7.89 -11.14
CA ILE A 630 -13.38 -7.61 -11.68
C ILE A 630 -12.76 -8.94 -12.11
N LYS A 631 -12.34 -9.02 -13.36
CA LYS A 631 -11.74 -10.23 -13.97
C LYS A 631 -10.22 -10.25 -13.84
#